data_AF-A0A4R9GZ45-F1
#
_entry.id   AF-A0A4R9GZ45-F1
#
_cell.length_a   1.000
_cell.length_b   1.000
_cell.length_c   1.000
_cell.angle_alpha   90.00
_cell.angle_beta   90.00
_cell.angle_gamma   90.00
#
_symmetry.space_group_name_H-M   'P 1'
#
loop_
_entity.id
_entity.type
_entity.pdbx_description
1 polymer ?
#
loop_
_entity_poly.entity_id
_entity_poly.type
_entity_poly.pdbx_seq_one_letter_code
_entity_poly.pdbx_strand_id
1 'polypeptide(L)'
;MNRQRSKYQEKKGVRNLLPFLFRFFIRILFFTGTILFAQEPKVTDPKNSKEEPLVKRPVTSEGGIVVQGKRDQRDREIFKTPGSISRFNDQDIQDTGIARTNDIDKQVPNFAIIDSGSRNFTYFNIRGMRSIAFSEPAVGMIVDGVPLADNVALNTELFGLDSIEVHRGSQATVFGKNFQGGVVEIKTKKPNNLPQGRFTTDLGNYNKREFSFFYNTPIIKDKLYVGVSGKSTERDGYLNNITGFNYPNNRLSDIPIEFYATHPDGRNGKAGRIRIYWTPNENLEVDIQAGAESFNDGSLNIVNYLGSKSERLKSVYKGCAVSPENCDENIRIFINRSNGVRKVYWDYEGTSNVTGNTYSSNVSYKLPSATASVVSSLRRMAIDPLTVDSDFTKNNQSKGEYVEHTTTQTHEAKIESTDKKDPLQFKIGTFLYHRISDSSNTREYLKNTYTYRTFSGLYAPTRQTHHARIEERSFSIFTHNSYTFWEKFTITLGSRIETQKINLGHSQDATGFLPNNPYGDVHILSPHYTRDDLYQYNVSRLIFDFKPNDSFMIFAGLSRGYKNAGYSTVVNQVSQADFKPEINDTIEAGIKSEYLKRTLGLNLTYFYTETKDFQVVRAISIAQSVNLNAERVTVRGAEIEAYAKPWKPIRLGFSAGYTEGIFNKFYDRVLDKDFDGKRVHFIPKYDIVSYLQFRSNWGLFFRWEFQAVGKMFFAADNTIYSSPYTVTNLKAGYEGDTISAYIYCNNAYDKYYFTSYIDGTFQAVPGAPRTYGFIINYKI
;
A
#
# COMPACT_ATOMS: atom_id res chain seq x y z
N MET A 1 -2.44 -28.60 66.36
CA MET A 1 -3.16 -27.56 67.13
C MET A 1 -4.06 -26.80 66.14
N ASN A 2 -5.39 -26.77 66.25
CA ASN A 2 -6.25 -26.10 67.25
C ASN A 2 -6.07 -24.57 67.23
N ARG A 3 -7.10 -23.70 67.05
CA ARG A 3 -8.59 -23.82 67.10
C ARG A 3 -9.24 -22.91 66.01
N GLN A 4 -10.36 -23.28 65.35
CA GLN A 4 -11.78 -22.90 65.63
C GLN A 4 -12.09 -21.38 65.69
N ARG A 5 -13.25 -20.80 65.27
CA ARG A 5 -14.54 -21.24 64.65
C ARG A 5 -15.41 -19.98 64.32
N SER A 6 -16.48 -20.11 63.51
CA SER A 6 -17.68 -19.20 63.48
C SER A 6 -17.46 -17.78 62.86
N LYS A 7 -18.43 -16.90 62.47
CA LYS A 7 -19.91 -16.86 62.27
C LYS A 7 -20.25 -15.55 61.46
N TYR A 8 -21.41 -15.23 60.84
CA TYR A 8 -22.71 -15.92 60.59
C TYR A 8 -23.52 -15.30 59.39
N GLN A 9 -24.77 -15.78 59.25
CA GLN A 9 -25.91 -15.52 58.35
C GLN A 9 -26.37 -14.11 57.86
N GLU A 10 -26.95 -14.16 56.64
CA GLU A 10 -28.25 -13.63 56.14
C GLU A 10 -28.91 -12.34 56.68
N LYS A 11 -29.42 -11.54 55.72
CA LYS A 11 -30.84 -11.10 55.71
C LYS A 11 -31.41 -11.13 54.28
N LYS A 12 -32.69 -11.49 54.13
CA LYS A 12 -33.41 -11.64 52.84
C LYS A 12 -34.21 -10.39 52.47
N GLY A 13 -34.41 -10.14 51.16
CA GLY A 13 -35.00 -8.87 50.65
C GLY A 13 -35.74 -8.92 49.30
N VAL A 14 -36.26 -10.08 48.90
CA VAL A 14 -37.51 -10.30 48.10
C VAL A 14 -37.90 -9.24 47.03
N ARG A 15 -37.58 -9.48 45.75
CA ARG A 15 -38.57 -9.63 44.64
C ARG A 15 -37.98 -9.95 43.25
N ASN A 16 -38.57 -10.97 42.62
CA ASN A 16 -38.89 -11.21 41.19
C ASN A 16 -37.92 -10.71 40.09
N LEU A 17 -37.28 -11.60 39.31
CA LEU A 17 -37.82 -12.36 38.16
C LEU A 17 -38.04 -11.54 36.87
N LEU A 18 -36.95 -11.25 36.14
CA LEU A 18 -36.65 -11.80 34.79
C LEU A 18 -35.28 -11.25 34.31
N PRO A 19 -34.43 -12.08 33.68
CA PRO A 19 -34.14 -11.82 32.27
C PRO A 19 -33.86 -13.12 31.47
N PHE A 20 -34.81 -13.52 30.62
CA PHE A 20 -34.59 -14.59 29.63
C PHE A 20 -35.32 -14.31 28.31
N LEU A 21 -35.22 -13.06 27.80
CA LEU A 21 -35.75 -12.66 26.49
C LEU A 21 -35.08 -11.34 26.02
N PHE A 22 -33.75 -11.36 25.82
CA PHE A 22 -32.98 -10.19 25.35
C PHE A 22 -32.04 -10.53 24.18
N ARG A 23 -32.53 -11.39 23.27
CA ARG A 23 -31.86 -11.75 22.00
C ARG A 23 -32.88 -11.97 20.86
N PHE A 24 -33.63 -10.93 20.51
CA PHE A 24 -34.18 -10.65 19.16
C PHE A 24 -34.82 -9.24 19.19
N PHE A 25 -35.19 -8.69 18.03
CA PHE A 25 -35.84 -7.37 17.87
C PHE A 25 -35.09 -6.13 18.38
N ILE A 26 -34.03 -5.72 17.68
CA ILE A 26 -33.92 -4.32 17.21
C ILE A 26 -33.53 -4.35 15.73
N ARG A 27 -34.50 -4.07 14.84
CA ARG A 27 -34.29 -3.79 13.42
C ARG A 27 -35.49 -2.99 12.89
N ILE A 28 -35.21 -1.91 12.15
CA ILE A 28 -36.17 -1.06 11.42
C ILE A 28 -37.03 -0.14 12.33
N LEU A 29 -37.44 1.00 11.77
CA LEU A 29 -38.22 2.11 12.33
C LEU A 29 -37.57 2.93 13.46
N PHE A 30 -37.13 4.15 13.10
CA PHE A 30 -37.90 5.34 13.48
C PHE A 30 -37.89 6.37 12.34
N PHE A 31 -39.07 6.74 11.88
CA PHE A 31 -39.33 7.85 10.97
C PHE A 31 -40.70 8.44 11.35
N THR A 32 -40.96 9.69 10.99
CA THR A 32 -42.09 10.53 11.45
C THR A 32 -41.97 11.02 12.90
N GLY A 33 -42.43 12.27 13.12
CA GLY A 33 -42.15 13.07 14.31
C GLY A 33 -42.51 14.53 14.07
N THR A 34 -43.75 14.78 13.62
CA THR A 34 -44.27 16.11 13.30
C THR A 34 -44.58 16.92 14.54
N ILE A 35 -44.14 18.18 14.60
CA ILE A 35 -44.70 19.22 15.48
C ILE A 35 -45.03 20.43 14.61
N LEU A 36 -46.28 20.90 14.69
CA LEU A 36 -46.68 22.18 14.12
C LEU A 36 -46.35 23.31 15.10
N PHE A 37 -45.90 24.45 14.57
CA PHE A 37 -46.42 25.75 14.99
C PHE A 37 -46.59 26.62 13.75
N ALA A 38 -47.65 27.44 13.72
CA ALA A 38 -48.06 28.20 12.55
C ALA A 38 -48.13 29.70 12.88
N GLN A 39 -47.79 30.53 11.89
CA GLN A 39 -48.17 31.94 11.85
C GLN A 39 -48.30 32.38 10.39
N GLU A 40 -49.41 33.03 10.05
CA GLU A 40 -49.67 33.54 8.69
C GLU A 40 -48.89 34.84 8.39
N PRO A 41 -48.88 35.29 7.12
CA PRO A 41 -49.91 36.27 6.78
C PRO A 41 -50.52 36.16 5.36
N LYS A 42 -51.85 36.21 5.32
CA LYS A 42 -52.77 36.87 4.35
C LYS A 42 -52.53 36.78 2.82
N VAL A 43 -53.63 36.43 2.14
CA VAL A 43 -53.82 36.38 0.68
C VAL A 43 -54.07 37.77 0.05
N THR A 44 -53.57 37.97 -1.16
CA THR A 44 -54.24 38.75 -2.22
C THR A 44 -54.17 37.98 -3.55
N ASP A 45 -55.23 38.07 -4.36
CA ASP A 45 -55.47 37.24 -5.56
C ASP A 45 -55.38 38.09 -6.87
N PRO A 46 -55.63 37.61 -8.10
CA PRO A 46 -54.64 37.74 -9.16
C PRO A 46 -55.06 38.66 -10.32
N LYS A 47 -54.13 38.94 -11.25
CA LYS A 47 -54.47 39.50 -12.57
C LYS A 47 -53.73 38.80 -13.70
N ASN A 48 -54.46 38.60 -14.79
CA ASN A 48 -53.99 38.00 -16.03
C ASN A 48 -52.81 38.75 -16.66
N SER A 49 -51.82 38.00 -17.14
CA SER A 49 -51.20 38.24 -18.44
C SER A 49 -50.97 36.89 -19.12
N LYS A 50 -51.24 36.81 -20.43
CA LYS A 50 -50.88 35.66 -21.26
C LYS A 50 -49.61 36.03 -22.02
N GLU A 51 -48.52 35.33 -21.78
CA GLU A 51 -47.36 35.31 -22.68
C GLU A 51 -46.93 33.86 -22.92
N GLU A 52 -46.64 33.54 -24.17
CA GLU A 52 -46.27 32.18 -24.58
C GLU A 52 -44.77 31.93 -24.36
N PRO A 53 -44.36 30.76 -23.82
CA PRO A 53 -42.94 30.46 -23.64
C PRO A 53 -42.25 30.22 -24.99
N LEU A 54 -41.52 31.25 -25.45
CA LEU A 54 -40.74 31.23 -26.70
C LEU A 54 -39.84 30.00 -26.82
N VAL A 55 -40.15 29.14 -27.81
CA VAL A 55 -39.35 27.95 -28.14
C VAL A 55 -38.01 28.38 -28.75
N LYS A 56 -37.00 28.55 -27.90
CA LYS A 56 -35.61 28.71 -28.34
C LYS A 56 -35.11 27.40 -28.95
N ARG A 57 -35.08 27.35 -30.29
CA ARG A 57 -34.43 26.28 -31.06
C ARG A 57 -32.97 26.12 -30.57
N PRO A 58 -32.45 24.89 -30.40
CA PRO A 58 -31.04 24.70 -30.13
C PRO A 58 -30.22 25.15 -31.35
N VAL A 59 -29.20 25.98 -31.11
CA VAL A 59 -28.24 26.35 -32.15
C VAL A 59 -27.28 25.17 -32.35
N THR A 60 -27.32 24.58 -33.55
CA THR A 60 -26.36 23.56 -33.98
C THR A 60 -24.98 24.21 -34.20
N SER A 61 -24.08 24.07 -33.23
CA SER A 61 -22.66 24.40 -33.39
C SER A 61 -21.87 23.16 -33.79
N GLU A 62 -21.93 22.81 -35.08
CA GLU A 62 -20.89 21.97 -35.68
C GLU A 62 -19.58 22.76 -35.81
N GLY A 63 -18.45 22.08 -35.92
CA GLY A 63 -17.15 22.69 -36.23
C GLY A 63 -16.24 22.94 -35.02
N GLY A 64 -15.51 21.89 -34.60
CA GLY A 64 -14.28 22.03 -33.83
C GLY A 64 -14.40 21.74 -32.32
N ILE A 65 -14.36 20.46 -31.95
CA ILE A 65 -13.98 20.06 -30.59
C ILE A 65 -12.51 20.43 -30.40
N VAL A 66 -12.26 21.58 -29.77
CA VAL A 66 -10.91 22.00 -29.39
C VAL A 66 -10.40 21.06 -28.29
N VAL A 67 -9.47 20.17 -28.64
CA VAL A 67 -8.78 19.26 -27.70
C VAL A 67 -7.79 20.03 -26.81
N GLN A 68 -8.30 20.99 -26.05
CA GLN A 68 -7.69 21.42 -24.81
C GLN A 68 -8.10 20.39 -23.75
N GLY A 69 -7.12 19.64 -23.22
CA GLY A 69 -7.36 18.75 -22.08
C GLY A 69 -8.08 19.52 -20.98
N LYS A 70 -9.27 19.03 -20.57
CA LYS A 70 -10.17 19.74 -19.66
C LYS A 70 -9.38 20.15 -18.41
N ARG A 71 -9.36 21.45 -18.12
CA ARG A 71 -8.69 22.01 -16.94
C ARG A 71 -9.45 21.54 -15.70
N ASP A 72 -8.96 20.50 -15.06
CA ASP A 72 -9.58 19.94 -13.87
C ASP A 72 -9.65 21.00 -12.77
N GLN A 73 -10.77 21.03 -12.05
CA GLN A 73 -10.88 21.87 -10.87
C GLN A 73 -9.98 21.35 -9.75
N ARG A 74 -9.82 20.04 -9.61
CA ARG A 74 -9.06 19.41 -8.53
C ARG A 74 -7.58 19.82 -8.55
N ASP A 75 -6.99 19.97 -9.73
CA ASP A 75 -5.62 20.47 -9.89
C ASP A 75 -5.44 21.89 -9.32
N ARG A 76 -6.49 22.73 -9.41
CA ARG A 76 -6.50 24.08 -8.82
C ARG A 76 -6.56 24.04 -7.30
N GLU A 77 -7.33 23.10 -6.76
CA GLU A 77 -7.47 22.91 -5.32
C GLU A 77 -6.17 22.39 -4.70
N ILE A 78 -5.52 21.41 -5.32
CA ILE A 78 -4.24 20.83 -4.87
C ILE A 78 -3.08 21.84 -4.95
N PHE A 79 -3.09 22.71 -5.96
CA PHE A 79 -2.14 23.84 -6.00
C PHE A 79 -2.34 24.79 -4.81
N LYS A 80 -3.59 25.03 -4.40
CA LYS A 80 -3.96 25.89 -3.26
C LYS A 80 -3.90 25.19 -1.89
N THR A 81 -3.76 23.87 -1.82
CA THR A 81 -3.58 23.11 -0.57
C THR A 81 -2.10 23.10 -0.16
N PRO A 82 -1.73 23.48 1.08
CA PRO A 82 -0.35 23.42 1.55
C PRO A 82 0.14 21.98 1.75
N GLY A 83 1.46 21.78 1.71
CA GLY A 83 2.08 20.45 1.78
C GLY A 83 2.30 19.81 0.40
N SER A 84 3.15 18.79 0.39
CA SER A 84 3.62 18.15 -0.85
C SER A 84 2.64 17.09 -1.36
N ILE A 85 2.04 17.34 -2.52
CA ILE A 85 0.97 16.53 -3.09
C ILE A 85 1.19 16.40 -4.60
N SER A 86 1.29 15.16 -5.10
CA SER A 86 1.30 14.84 -6.54
C SER A 86 -0.07 14.30 -6.95
N ARG A 87 -0.57 14.67 -8.13
CA ARG A 87 -1.82 14.11 -8.69
C ARG A 87 -1.64 13.61 -10.11
N PHE A 88 -2.30 12.51 -10.40
CA PHE A 88 -2.49 11.96 -11.74
C PHE A 88 -4.00 11.81 -11.98
N ASN A 89 -4.53 12.43 -13.03
CA ASN A 89 -5.90 12.14 -13.50
C ASN A 89 -5.89 10.95 -14.48
N ASP A 90 -7.07 10.46 -14.86
CA ASP A 90 -7.30 9.40 -15.86
C ASP A 90 -6.44 9.52 -17.14
N GLN A 91 -6.14 10.74 -17.61
CA GLN A 91 -5.24 10.93 -18.75
C GLN A 91 -3.77 10.81 -18.35
N ASP A 92 -3.32 11.45 -17.25
CA ASP A 92 -1.94 11.29 -16.76
C ASP A 92 -1.62 9.81 -16.42
N ILE A 93 -2.58 9.06 -15.87
CA ILE A 93 -2.50 7.62 -15.56
C ILE A 93 -2.31 6.82 -16.86
N GLN A 94 -3.09 7.11 -17.91
CA GLN A 94 -2.92 6.49 -19.23
C GLN A 94 -1.60 6.89 -19.91
N ASP A 95 -1.18 8.15 -19.79
CA ASP A 95 0.01 8.70 -20.44
C ASP A 95 1.30 8.09 -19.85
N THR A 96 1.33 7.91 -18.53
CA THR A 96 2.43 7.27 -17.78
C THR A 96 2.39 5.74 -17.84
N GLY A 97 1.21 5.14 -18.03
CA GLY A 97 1.05 3.69 -18.05
C GLY A 97 0.93 3.04 -16.67
N ILE A 98 0.42 3.78 -15.66
CA ILE A 98 0.15 3.25 -14.32
C ILE A 98 -0.98 2.20 -14.41
N ALA A 99 -0.62 0.92 -14.29
CA ALA A 99 -1.54 -0.21 -14.40
C ALA A 99 -1.80 -0.90 -13.04
N ARG A 100 -0.91 -0.68 -12.07
CA ARG A 100 -0.98 -1.10 -10.65
C ARG A 100 -0.39 -0.01 -9.76
N THR A 101 -0.55 -0.16 -8.44
CA THR A 101 0.05 0.75 -7.46
C THR A 101 1.59 0.78 -7.53
N ASN A 102 2.22 -0.36 -7.85
CA ASN A 102 3.67 -0.49 -8.11
C ASN A 102 4.19 0.24 -9.36
N ASP A 103 3.37 1.12 -9.96
CA ASP A 103 3.76 2.03 -11.02
C ASP A 103 3.70 3.52 -10.60
N ILE A 104 3.20 3.83 -9.39
CA ILE A 104 3.00 5.21 -8.90
C ILE A 104 4.31 5.84 -8.40
N ASP A 105 5.18 5.07 -7.74
CA ASP A 105 6.46 5.54 -7.20
C ASP A 105 7.39 6.08 -8.29
N LYS A 106 7.39 5.44 -9.46
CA LYS A 106 8.04 5.86 -10.71
C LYS A 106 7.68 7.27 -11.20
N GLN A 107 6.74 7.98 -10.56
CA GLN A 107 6.29 9.32 -10.93
C GLN A 107 6.28 10.33 -9.77
N VAL A 108 6.59 9.93 -8.53
CA VAL A 108 6.42 10.77 -7.31
C VAL A 108 7.75 10.88 -6.54
N PRO A 109 8.25 12.09 -6.23
CA PRO A 109 9.58 12.23 -5.65
C PRO A 109 9.61 11.82 -4.17
N ASN A 110 10.70 11.19 -3.75
CA ASN A 110 10.88 10.49 -2.45
C ASN A 110 9.80 9.44 -2.13
N PHE A 111 9.12 8.88 -3.13
CA PHE A 111 8.31 7.67 -3.00
C PHE A 111 9.07 6.49 -3.64
N ALA A 112 9.22 5.38 -2.92
CA ALA A 112 9.74 4.13 -3.43
C ALA A 112 8.85 2.96 -2.97
N ILE A 113 8.63 1.99 -3.85
CA ILE A 113 7.90 0.76 -3.52
C ILE A 113 8.87 -0.42 -3.45
N ILE A 114 8.94 -1.02 -2.26
CA ILE A 114 9.78 -2.17 -1.95
C ILE A 114 8.97 -3.43 -2.25
N ASP A 115 8.91 -3.83 -3.52
CA ASP A 115 8.46 -5.17 -3.92
C ASP A 115 9.53 -6.19 -3.46
N SER A 116 9.14 -7.12 -2.60
CA SER A 116 10.01 -8.15 -2.02
C SER A 116 9.78 -9.55 -2.63
N GLY A 117 9.14 -9.60 -3.82
CA GLY A 117 9.00 -10.78 -4.67
C GLY A 117 7.59 -10.95 -5.24
N SER A 118 6.57 -10.54 -4.48
CA SER A 118 5.15 -10.81 -4.71
C SER A 118 4.26 -9.66 -4.24
N ARG A 119 3.01 -9.61 -4.72
CA ARG A 119 2.02 -8.57 -4.41
C ARG A 119 1.74 -8.45 -2.90
N ASN A 120 1.74 -9.55 -2.15
CA ASN A 120 1.55 -9.55 -0.69
C ASN A 120 2.77 -9.05 0.13
N PHE A 121 3.98 -9.01 -0.45
CA PHE A 121 5.19 -8.46 0.19
C PHE A 121 5.67 -7.16 -0.48
N THR A 122 4.72 -6.24 -0.68
CA THR A 122 4.96 -4.92 -1.25
C THR A 122 4.83 -3.85 -0.17
N TYR A 123 5.86 -3.00 0.00
CA TYR A 123 5.88 -1.97 1.04
C TYR A 123 6.07 -0.58 0.45
N PHE A 124 5.17 0.34 0.78
CA PHE A 124 5.32 1.76 0.46
C PHE A 124 6.37 2.40 1.39
N ASN A 125 7.28 3.19 0.82
CA ASN A 125 8.23 4.02 1.56
C ASN A 125 8.16 5.46 1.04
N ILE A 126 7.68 6.40 1.86
CA ILE A 126 7.67 7.83 1.55
C ILE A 126 8.60 8.54 2.54
N ARG A 127 9.56 9.32 2.03
CA ARG A 127 10.53 10.09 2.83
C ARG A 127 11.20 9.26 3.94
N GLY A 128 11.50 7.98 3.67
CA GLY A 128 12.10 7.04 4.63
C GLY A 128 11.15 6.40 5.64
N MET A 129 9.88 6.83 5.71
CA MET A 129 8.86 6.19 6.53
C MET A 129 8.27 5.02 5.73
N ARG A 130 8.65 3.79 6.10
CA ARG A 130 8.34 2.55 5.37
C ARG A 130 7.34 1.64 6.08
N SER A 131 6.44 1.03 5.32
CA SER A 131 5.73 -0.17 5.73
C SER A 131 6.72 -1.33 5.94
N ILE A 132 6.33 -2.33 6.73
CA ILE A 132 7.20 -3.44 7.14
C ILE A 132 6.49 -4.79 7.11
N ALA A 133 7.26 -5.86 6.90
CA ALA A 133 6.74 -7.24 6.84
C ALA A 133 6.02 -7.63 8.14
N PHE A 134 4.90 -8.35 7.99
CA PHE A 134 4.08 -8.89 9.09
C PHE A 134 3.68 -7.86 10.18
N SER A 135 3.60 -6.58 9.80
CA SER A 135 3.21 -5.46 10.66
C SER A 135 2.52 -4.39 9.81
N GLU A 136 1.91 -3.39 10.45
CA GLU A 136 1.05 -2.42 9.78
C GLU A 136 1.84 -1.38 8.94
N PRO A 137 1.22 -0.79 7.90
CA PRO A 137 1.92 0.13 7.00
C PRO A 137 2.33 1.46 7.66
N ALA A 138 3.32 2.16 7.08
CA ALA A 138 3.66 3.54 7.48
C ALA A 138 3.08 4.61 6.55
N VAL A 139 2.64 4.18 5.35
CA VAL A 139 1.95 4.97 4.34
C VAL A 139 0.68 4.19 4.02
N GLY A 140 -0.47 4.69 4.47
CA GLY A 140 -1.75 4.07 4.17
C GLY A 140 -2.23 4.36 2.75
N MET A 141 -3.14 3.52 2.26
CA MET A 141 -3.82 3.71 0.98
C MET A 141 -5.32 3.88 1.21
N ILE A 142 -5.98 4.74 0.45
CA ILE A 142 -7.42 5.00 0.53
C ILE A 142 -8.02 4.77 -0.85
N VAL A 143 -9.11 4.00 -0.94
CA VAL A 143 -9.85 3.76 -2.19
C VAL A 143 -11.28 4.25 -2.02
N ASP A 144 -11.68 5.26 -2.80
CA ASP A 144 -13.01 5.87 -2.77
C ASP A 144 -13.47 6.33 -1.36
N GLY A 145 -12.52 6.72 -0.51
CA GLY A 145 -12.73 7.14 0.88
C GLY A 145 -12.61 6.02 1.93
N VAL A 146 -12.38 4.77 1.53
CA VAL A 146 -12.15 3.64 2.45
C VAL A 146 -10.65 3.46 2.71
N PRO A 147 -10.17 3.56 3.96
CA PRO A 147 -8.77 3.27 4.29
C PRO A 147 -8.52 1.76 4.24
N LEU A 148 -7.44 1.36 3.55
CA LEU A 148 -6.97 -0.02 3.47
C LEU A 148 -5.69 -0.13 4.33
N ALA A 149 -5.76 -0.99 5.35
CA ALA A 149 -4.85 -0.98 6.49
C ALA A 149 -3.85 -2.17 6.50
N ASP A 150 -3.91 -3.03 5.49
CA ASP A 150 -3.06 -4.20 5.31
C ASP A 150 -2.08 -4.01 4.13
N ASN A 151 -0.89 -4.62 4.21
CA ASN A 151 0.11 -4.51 3.14
C ASN A 151 -0.33 -5.17 1.83
N VAL A 152 -1.23 -6.17 1.89
CA VAL A 152 -1.72 -6.89 0.70
C VAL A 152 -2.53 -5.96 -0.21
N ALA A 153 -3.30 -5.04 0.35
CA ALA A 153 -3.98 -3.97 -0.39
C ALA A 153 -3.00 -3.11 -1.22
N LEU A 154 -1.78 -2.87 -0.73
CA LEU A 154 -0.83 -1.94 -1.34
C LEU A 154 -0.37 -2.35 -2.74
N ASN A 155 -0.67 -3.58 -3.21
CA ASN A 155 -0.42 -4.05 -4.57
C ASN A 155 -1.68 -4.63 -5.27
N THR A 156 -2.85 -4.05 -4.98
CA THR A 156 -4.10 -4.37 -5.69
C THR A 156 -4.08 -3.87 -7.14
N GLU A 157 -4.87 -4.53 -7.99
CA GLU A 157 -4.99 -4.21 -9.41
C GLU A 157 -5.82 -2.94 -9.64
N LEU A 158 -5.33 -2.04 -10.51
CA LEU A 158 -5.96 -0.74 -10.76
C LEU A 158 -6.76 -0.74 -12.07
N PHE A 159 -8.03 -0.37 -11.99
CA PHE A 159 -8.98 -0.32 -13.11
C PHE A 159 -10.11 0.68 -12.82
N GLY A 160 -10.74 1.22 -13.87
CA GLY A 160 -11.84 2.19 -13.73
C GLY A 160 -11.46 3.47 -12.97
N LEU A 161 -10.18 3.89 -13.01
CA LEU A 161 -9.68 5.03 -12.24
C LEU A 161 -10.15 6.37 -12.78
N ASP A 162 -10.41 7.32 -11.87
CA ASP A 162 -10.57 8.73 -12.18
C ASP A 162 -9.32 9.55 -11.85
N SER A 163 -8.76 9.36 -10.65
CA SER A 163 -7.51 10.00 -10.25
C SER A 163 -6.80 9.30 -9.08
N ILE A 164 -5.49 9.55 -8.98
CA ILE A 164 -4.61 9.16 -7.88
C ILE A 164 -4.00 10.45 -7.30
N GLU A 165 -4.09 10.64 -5.99
CA GLU A 165 -3.52 11.76 -5.24
C GLU A 165 -2.55 11.22 -4.16
N VAL A 166 -1.27 11.59 -4.22
CA VAL A 166 -0.24 11.12 -3.27
C VAL A 166 0.22 12.30 -2.42
N HIS A 167 -0.13 12.27 -1.13
CA HIS A 167 0.29 13.27 -0.14
C HIS A 167 1.49 12.75 0.63
N ARG A 168 2.57 13.53 0.70
CA ARG A 168 3.81 13.19 1.40
C ARG A 168 3.88 13.92 2.75
N GLY A 169 4.40 13.25 3.78
CA GLY A 169 4.38 13.71 5.17
C GLY A 169 3.07 13.37 5.91
N SER A 170 3.14 13.27 7.25
CA SER A 170 2.09 12.72 8.12
C SER A 170 0.69 13.30 7.92
N GLN A 171 -0.29 12.43 7.65
CA GLN A 171 -1.72 12.74 7.60
C GLN A 171 -2.49 12.16 8.79
N ALA A 172 -1.79 11.76 9.86
CA ALA A 172 -2.36 11.05 11.01
C ALA A 172 -3.46 11.83 11.76
N THR A 173 -3.48 13.17 11.69
CA THR A 173 -4.57 13.99 12.28
C THR A 173 -5.92 13.81 11.59
N VAL A 174 -5.95 13.39 10.32
CA VAL A 174 -7.19 13.09 9.60
C VAL A 174 -7.48 11.59 9.70
N PHE A 175 -6.53 10.75 9.28
CA PHE A 175 -6.80 9.33 9.04
C PHE A 175 -6.35 8.38 10.19
N GLY A 176 -5.58 8.86 11.16
CA GLY A 176 -5.13 8.08 12.33
C GLY A 176 -3.82 7.33 12.14
N LYS A 177 -3.73 6.14 12.76
CA LYS A 177 -2.57 5.23 12.67
C LYS A 177 -2.13 5.02 11.21
N ASN A 178 -0.84 4.79 11.00
CA ASN A 178 -0.30 4.25 9.74
C ASN A 178 -0.28 5.20 8.54
N PHE A 179 -0.65 6.47 8.74
CA PHE A 179 -0.53 7.55 7.75
C PHE A 179 0.64 8.51 8.08
N GLN A 180 1.68 8.00 8.76
CA GLN A 180 2.80 8.81 9.28
C GLN A 180 3.81 9.26 8.22
N GLY A 181 3.96 8.49 7.13
CA GLY A 181 4.77 8.86 5.97
C GLY A 181 3.99 9.63 4.89
N GLY A 182 2.69 9.38 4.78
CA GLY A 182 1.82 9.98 3.77
C GLY A 182 0.53 9.17 3.55
N VAL A 183 -0.17 9.48 2.46
CA VAL A 183 -1.30 8.69 1.94
C VAL A 183 -1.28 8.62 0.41
N VAL A 184 -1.68 7.48 -0.14
CA VAL A 184 -2.08 7.33 -1.56
C VAL A 184 -3.60 7.24 -1.61
N GLU A 185 -4.28 8.29 -2.06
CA GLU A 185 -5.73 8.29 -2.28
C GLU A 185 -6.05 7.97 -3.74
N ILE A 186 -6.92 6.99 -3.97
CA ILE A 186 -7.33 6.50 -5.29
C ILE A 186 -8.85 6.67 -5.42
N LYS A 187 -9.28 7.36 -6.48
CA LYS A 187 -10.69 7.62 -6.80
C LYS A 187 -11.06 6.89 -8.08
N THR A 188 -12.13 6.10 -8.05
CA THR A 188 -12.65 5.44 -9.27
C THR A 188 -13.76 6.26 -9.93
N LYS A 189 -14.00 6.02 -11.22
CA LYS A 189 -15.00 6.73 -12.04
C LYS A 189 -16.39 6.56 -11.44
N LYS A 190 -16.91 7.61 -10.80
CA LYS A 190 -18.30 7.65 -10.35
C LYS A 190 -19.28 7.62 -11.54
N PRO A 191 -20.32 6.77 -11.51
CA PRO A 191 -21.42 6.84 -12.46
C PRO A 191 -22.15 8.21 -12.43
N ASN A 192 -22.70 8.61 -13.57
CA ASN A 192 -23.45 9.87 -13.74
C ASN A 192 -24.45 9.75 -14.91
N ASN A 193 -25.11 10.85 -15.31
CA ASN A 193 -26.16 10.87 -16.34
C ASN A 193 -25.71 10.55 -17.77
N LEU A 194 -24.41 10.55 -18.05
CA LEU A 194 -23.87 10.13 -19.32
C LEU A 194 -23.39 8.67 -19.22
N PRO A 195 -23.93 7.76 -20.06
CA PRO A 195 -23.25 6.50 -20.34
C PRO A 195 -21.80 6.77 -20.75
N GLN A 196 -20.87 6.05 -20.14
CA GLN A 196 -19.44 6.14 -20.46
C GLN A 196 -18.77 4.80 -20.16
N GLY A 197 -17.82 4.40 -20.99
CA GLY A 197 -17.04 3.20 -20.76
C GLY A 197 -15.68 3.19 -21.45
N ARG A 198 -14.89 2.19 -21.08
CA ARG A 198 -13.64 1.87 -21.75
C ARG A 198 -13.41 0.37 -21.68
N PHE A 199 -12.97 -0.22 -22.78
CA PHE A 199 -12.35 -1.53 -22.83
C PHE A 199 -10.90 -1.36 -23.25
N THR A 200 -9.98 -1.95 -22.51
CA THR A 200 -8.54 -1.84 -22.71
C THR A 200 -7.93 -3.24 -22.79
N THR A 201 -7.20 -3.49 -23.88
CA THR A 201 -6.41 -4.69 -24.11
C THR A 201 -4.94 -4.30 -24.18
N ASP A 202 -4.08 -4.94 -23.39
CA ASP A 202 -2.63 -4.74 -23.37
C ASP A 202 -1.93 -6.10 -23.52
N LEU A 203 -1.26 -6.30 -24.65
CA LEU A 203 -0.56 -7.54 -25.02
C LEU A 203 0.94 -7.27 -25.11
N GLY A 204 1.80 -8.16 -24.61
CA GLY A 204 3.25 -7.93 -24.59
C GLY A 204 4.11 -9.17 -24.50
N ASN A 205 5.43 -8.96 -24.36
CA ASN A 205 6.38 -10.05 -24.11
C ASN A 205 6.13 -10.75 -22.76
N TYR A 206 6.72 -11.93 -22.57
CA TYR A 206 6.37 -12.87 -21.47
C TYR A 206 4.90 -13.31 -21.52
N ASN A 207 4.38 -13.57 -22.74
CA ASN A 207 2.98 -13.90 -23.05
C ASN A 207 1.94 -12.99 -22.36
N LYS A 208 2.30 -11.75 -22.05
CA LYS A 208 1.44 -10.82 -21.30
C LYS A 208 0.10 -10.62 -22.01
N ARG A 209 -0.97 -10.79 -21.25
CA ARG A 209 -2.37 -10.50 -21.60
C ARG A 209 -3.02 -9.80 -20.42
N GLU A 210 -3.22 -8.49 -20.53
CA GLU A 210 -4.05 -7.73 -19.60
C GLU A 210 -5.29 -7.21 -20.31
N PHE A 211 -6.46 -7.47 -19.72
CA PHE A 211 -7.75 -6.95 -20.18
C PHE A 211 -8.38 -6.18 -19.02
N SER A 212 -8.81 -4.94 -19.24
CA SER A 212 -9.55 -4.16 -18.24
C SER A 212 -10.73 -3.44 -18.86
N PHE A 213 -11.77 -3.21 -18.05
CA PHE A 213 -12.93 -2.46 -18.50
C PHE A 213 -13.57 -1.66 -17.38
N PHE A 214 -14.30 -0.62 -17.77
CA PHE A 214 -15.37 -0.05 -16.96
C PHE A 214 -16.53 0.37 -17.86
N TYR A 215 -17.75 0.33 -17.31
CA TYR A 215 -18.94 0.89 -17.91
C TYR A 215 -19.85 1.46 -16.82
N ASN A 216 -20.23 2.72 -16.98
CA ASN A 216 -21.09 3.47 -16.07
C ASN A 216 -22.31 3.98 -16.83
N THR A 217 -23.50 3.88 -16.23
CA THR A 217 -24.76 4.33 -16.84
C THR A 217 -25.76 4.83 -15.79
N PRO A 218 -26.64 5.80 -16.10
CA PRO A 218 -27.88 5.95 -15.36
C PRO A 218 -28.79 4.73 -15.58
N ILE A 219 -29.52 4.35 -14.54
CA ILE A 219 -30.70 3.47 -14.59
C ILE A 219 -31.97 4.32 -14.50
N ILE A 220 -31.96 5.33 -13.63
CA ILE A 220 -32.95 6.40 -13.57
C ILE A 220 -32.17 7.71 -13.63
N LYS A 221 -32.39 8.52 -14.67
CA LYS A 221 -31.71 9.81 -14.81
C LYS A 221 -31.91 10.67 -13.57
N ASP A 222 -30.85 11.38 -13.21
CA ASP A 222 -30.75 12.29 -12.07
C ASP A 222 -30.93 11.64 -10.68
N LYS A 223 -31.13 10.31 -10.60
CA LYS A 223 -31.49 9.61 -9.36
C LYS A 223 -30.74 8.32 -9.07
N LEU A 224 -30.56 7.42 -10.04
CA LEU A 224 -29.98 6.09 -9.80
C LEU A 224 -29.04 5.70 -10.93
N TYR A 225 -27.82 5.33 -10.57
CA TYR A 225 -26.73 5.04 -11.49
C TYR A 225 -26.02 3.75 -11.09
N VAL A 226 -25.53 3.00 -12.07
CA VAL A 226 -24.76 1.77 -11.87
C VAL A 226 -23.44 1.87 -12.62
N GLY A 227 -22.39 1.39 -11.97
CA GLY A 227 -21.07 1.17 -12.56
C GLY A 227 -20.63 -0.27 -12.40
N VAL A 228 -20.04 -0.84 -13.44
CA VAL A 228 -19.35 -2.13 -13.41
C VAL A 228 -17.96 -1.97 -14.00
N SER A 229 -16.98 -2.62 -13.38
CA SER A 229 -15.58 -2.55 -13.83
C SER A 229 -14.80 -3.79 -13.41
N GLY A 230 -13.70 -4.07 -14.10
CA GLY A 230 -12.84 -5.18 -13.75
C GLY A 230 -11.54 -5.23 -14.55
N LYS A 231 -10.65 -6.13 -14.13
CA LYS A 231 -9.37 -6.43 -14.75
C LYS A 231 -9.07 -7.93 -14.69
N SER A 232 -8.48 -8.46 -15.75
CA SER A 232 -7.85 -9.79 -15.79
C SER A 232 -6.39 -9.60 -16.22
N THR A 233 -5.46 -10.27 -15.55
CA THR A 233 -4.02 -10.18 -15.80
C THR A 233 -3.41 -11.58 -15.92
N GLU A 234 -2.60 -11.81 -16.95
CA GLU A 234 -1.87 -13.05 -17.20
C GLU A 234 -0.49 -12.69 -17.79
N ARG A 235 0.60 -13.25 -17.25
CA ARG A 235 1.98 -13.02 -17.68
C ARG A 235 2.91 -14.13 -17.17
N ASP A 236 3.75 -14.69 -18.04
CA ASP A 236 4.84 -15.61 -17.66
C ASP A 236 5.89 -14.91 -16.78
N GLY A 237 6.61 -15.67 -15.96
CA GLY A 237 7.68 -15.18 -15.10
C GLY A 237 8.86 -14.52 -15.82
N TYR A 238 9.62 -13.69 -15.10
CA TYR A 238 10.91 -13.15 -15.55
C TYR A 238 12.10 -14.02 -15.14
N LEU A 239 11.90 -14.96 -14.20
CA LEU A 239 12.91 -15.90 -13.71
C LEU A 239 12.79 -17.23 -14.46
N ASN A 240 13.93 -17.87 -14.68
CA ASN A 240 14.01 -19.22 -15.19
C ASN A 240 14.48 -20.15 -14.06
N ASN A 241 13.64 -21.09 -13.67
CA ASN A 241 14.11 -22.20 -12.83
C ASN A 241 15.07 -23.07 -13.66
N ILE A 242 16.14 -23.58 -13.03
CA ILE A 242 17.09 -24.49 -13.68
C ILE A 242 17.38 -25.74 -12.82
N THR A 243 16.53 -26.04 -11.86
CA THR A 243 16.62 -27.30 -11.11
C THR A 243 16.34 -28.49 -12.04
N GLY A 244 16.98 -29.64 -11.77
CA GLY A 244 16.96 -30.81 -12.67
C GLY A 244 18.26 -31.05 -13.46
N PHE A 245 19.42 -30.72 -12.87
CA PHE A 245 20.73 -31.07 -13.43
C PHE A 245 20.95 -32.58 -13.40
N ASN A 246 20.71 -33.26 -14.53
CA ASN A 246 21.18 -34.63 -14.71
C ASN A 246 22.54 -34.63 -15.41
N TYR A 247 23.57 -35.16 -14.76
CA TYR A 247 24.84 -35.51 -15.40
C TYR A 247 24.69 -36.93 -15.96
N PRO A 248 24.68 -37.16 -17.29
CA PRO A 248 24.31 -38.45 -17.86
C PRO A 248 25.17 -39.64 -17.41
N ASN A 249 26.41 -39.40 -16.95
CA ASN A 249 27.27 -40.44 -16.34
C ASN A 249 27.67 -40.11 -14.89
N ASN A 250 26.98 -39.19 -14.23
CA ASN A 250 27.31 -38.64 -12.90
C ASN A 250 28.73 -38.04 -12.77
N ARG A 251 29.32 -37.60 -13.89
CA ARG A 251 30.66 -36.99 -13.95
C ARG A 251 30.56 -35.47 -13.99
N LEU A 252 31.38 -34.80 -13.17
CA LEU A 252 31.53 -33.33 -13.12
C LEU A 252 32.03 -32.70 -14.44
N SER A 253 32.46 -33.52 -15.41
CA SER A 253 32.86 -33.12 -16.77
C SER A 253 31.70 -32.97 -17.75
N ASP A 254 30.56 -33.60 -17.47
CA ASP A 254 29.49 -33.76 -18.46
C ASP A 254 28.66 -32.49 -18.57
N ILE A 255 28.32 -32.09 -19.80
CA ILE A 255 27.57 -30.84 -20.06
C ILE A 255 26.17 -30.96 -19.45
N PRO A 256 25.73 -29.99 -18.62
CA PRO A 256 24.44 -30.05 -17.97
C PRO A 256 23.29 -29.87 -18.97
N ILE A 257 22.27 -30.73 -18.85
CA ILE A 257 21.04 -30.67 -19.65
C ILE A 257 19.96 -29.94 -18.82
N GLU A 258 19.41 -28.85 -19.34
CA GLU A 258 18.31 -28.12 -18.69
C GLU A 258 16.97 -28.81 -18.99
N PHE A 259 16.42 -29.56 -18.03
CA PHE A 259 15.17 -30.33 -18.21
C PHE A 259 13.88 -29.52 -17.96
N TYR A 260 13.90 -28.58 -17.01
CA TYR A 260 12.70 -27.87 -16.54
C TYR A 260 12.93 -26.36 -16.42
N ALA A 261 12.97 -25.66 -17.55
CA ALA A 261 12.97 -24.20 -17.61
C ALA A 261 11.57 -23.63 -17.30
N THR A 262 11.07 -23.82 -16.08
CA THR A 262 9.81 -23.22 -15.62
C THR A 262 10.01 -21.72 -15.36
N HIS A 263 8.90 -20.96 -15.38
CA HIS A 263 8.89 -19.52 -15.12
C HIS A 263 8.14 -19.19 -13.82
N PRO A 264 8.74 -19.50 -12.65
CA PRO A 264 8.04 -19.63 -11.37
C PRO A 264 7.52 -18.33 -10.73
N ASP A 265 7.83 -17.13 -11.26
CA ASP A 265 7.19 -15.86 -10.86
C ASP A 265 6.04 -15.42 -11.79
N GLY A 266 5.46 -16.36 -12.55
CA GLY A 266 4.31 -16.12 -13.42
C GLY A 266 3.11 -15.56 -12.64
N ARG A 267 2.48 -14.49 -13.18
CA ARG A 267 1.40 -13.77 -12.48
C ARG A 267 0.07 -13.94 -13.21
N ASN A 268 -0.94 -14.42 -12.49
CA ASN A 268 -2.33 -14.49 -12.90
C ASN A 268 -3.19 -13.65 -11.92
N GLY A 269 -4.33 -13.13 -12.36
CA GLY A 269 -5.23 -12.41 -11.47
C GLY A 269 -6.50 -11.91 -12.13
N LYS A 270 -7.56 -11.78 -11.34
CA LYS A 270 -8.85 -11.22 -11.72
C LYS A 270 -9.39 -10.37 -10.58
N ALA A 271 -9.85 -9.16 -10.92
CA ALA A 271 -10.49 -8.25 -9.99
C ALA A 271 -11.72 -7.62 -10.64
N GLY A 272 -12.75 -7.33 -9.84
CA GLY A 272 -14.01 -6.77 -10.32
C GLY A 272 -14.69 -5.92 -9.25
N ARG A 273 -15.46 -4.93 -9.68
CA ARG A 273 -16.21 -4.02 -8.80
C ARG A 273 -17.55 -3.63 -9.42
N ILE A 274 -18.60 -3.71 -8.62
CA ILE A 274 -19.93 -3.14 -8.89
C ILE A 274 -20.13 -1.94 -7.96
N ARG A 275 -20.68 -0.86 -8.49
CA ARG A 275 -21.00 0.39 -7.78
C ARG A 275 -22.43 0.80 -8.06
N ILE A 276 -23.19 1.09 -7.01
CA ILE A 276 -24.52 1.68 -7.09
C ILE A 276 -24.42 3.08 -6.47
N TYR A 277 -24.72 4.10 -7.27
CA TYR A 277 -24.78 5.49 -6.81
C TYR A 277 -26.23 5.97 -6.90
N TRP A 278 -26.75 6.55 -5.82
CA TRP A 278 -28.17 6.87 -5.66
C TRP A 278 -28.33 8.24 -5.01
N THR A 279 -29.05 9.12 -5.69
CA THR A 279 -29.36 10.49 -5.30
C THR A 279 -30.89 10.65 -5.23
N PRO A 280 -31.56 10.12 -4.19
CA PRO A 280 -33.03 10.15 -4.09
C PRO A 280 -33.62 11.57 -4.03
N ASN A 281 -32.83 12.53 -3.54
CA ASN A 281 -33.10 13.97 -3.58
C ASN A 281 -31.76 14.72 -3.65
N GLU A 282 -31.81 16.05 -3.76
CA GLU A 282 -30.62 16.90 -3.96
C GLU A 282 -29.63 16.87 -2.78
N ASN A 283 -30.13 16.63 -1.56
CA ASN A 283 -29.35 16.68 -0.33
C ASN A 283 -28.70 15.34 0.04
N LEU A 284 -29.34 14.21 -0.28
CA LEU A 284 -28.90 12.87 0.10
C LEU A 284 -28.20 12.14 -1.06
N GLU A 285 -26.94 11.77 -0.84
CA GLU A 285 -26.15 10.92 -1.74
C GLU A 285 -25.80 9.60 -1.06
N VAL A 286 -25.94 8.49 -1.78
CA VAL A 286 -25.63 7.13 -1.31
C VAL A 286 -24.78 6.43 -2.36
N ASP A 287 -23.58 5.99 -1.97
CA ASP A 287 -22.57 5.37 -2.83
C ASP A 287 -22.17 4.02 -2.22
N ILE A 288 -22.67 2.92 -2.81
CA ILE A 288 -22.48 1.55 -2.33
C ILE A 288 -21.60 0.80 -3.32
N GLN A 289 -20.57 0.12 -2.81
CA GLN A 289 -19.61 -0.63 -3.62
C GLN A 289 -19.44 -2.05 -3.08
N ALA A 290 -19.34 -3.00 -4.00
CA ALA A 290 -18.90 -4.37 -3.74
C ALA A 290 -17.83 -4.74 -4.76
N GLY A 291 -16.69 -5.25 -4.28
CA GLY A 291 -15.59 -5.68 -5.13
C GLY A 291 -14.98 -6.99 -4.63
N ALA A 292 -14.46 -7.77 -5.58
CA ALA A 292 -13.77 -9.02 -5.33
C ALA A 292 -12.47 -9.06 -6.13
N GLU A 293 -11.42 -9.63 -5.54
CA GLU A 293 -10.09 -9.79 -6.14
C GLU A 293 -9.57 -11.21 -5.84
N SER A 294 -8.88 -11.80 -6.82
CA SER A 294 -8.22 -13.10 -6.69
C SER A 294 -6.98 -13.09 -7.56
N PHE A 295 -5.83 -13.47 -7.00
CA PHE A 295 -4.58 -13.49 -7.74
C PHE A 295 -3.61 -14.56 -7.26
N ASN A 296 -2.76 -14.99 -8.19
CA ASN A 296 -1.65 -15.92 -7.97
C ASN A 296 -0.40 -15.26 -8.58
N ASP A 297 0.68 -15.17 -7.81
CA ASP A 297 1.96 -14.60 -8.27
C ASP A 297 3.04 -15.63 -8.58
N GLY A 298 2.69 -16.92 -8.55
CA GLY A 298 3.65 -17.99 -8.40
C GLY A 298 4.44 -17.79 -7.11
N SER A 299 5.72 -18.11 -7.16
CA SER A 299 6.69 -17.91 -6.09
C SER A 299 7.22 -16.47 -6.03
N LEU A 300 8.00 -16.16 -4.98
CA LEU A 300 8.63 -14.84 -4.81
C LEU A 300 9.65 -14.58 -5.92
N ASN A 301 9.54 -13.47 -6.66
CA ASN A 301 10.58 -13.01 -7.61
C ASN A 301 11.88 -12.58 -6.87
N ILE A 302 12.67 -13.55 -6.41
CA ILE A 302 13.97 -13.35 -5.76
C ILE A 302 15.05 -14.17 -6.45
N VAL A 303 16.28 -13.68 -6.41
CA VAL A 303 17.49 -14.40 -6.82
C VAL A 303 18.54 -14.29 -5.73
N ASN A 304 19.48 -15.21 -5.70
CA ASN A 304 20.63 -15.11 -4.79
C ASN A 304 21.43 -13.82 -5.06
N TYR A 305 21.99 -13.22 -4.01
CA TYR A 305 22.73 -11.97 -4.03
C TYR A 305 24.05 -12.14 -3.27
N LEU A 306 25.15 -12.17 -4.02
CA LEU A 306 26.50 -12.21 -3.44
C LEU A 306 27.20 -10.85 -3.60
N GLY A 307 27.66 -10.33 -2.47
CA GLY A 307 28.21 -8.97 -2.35
C GLY A 307 29.65 -8.83 -2.87
N SER A 308 30.43 -8.01 -2.18
CA SER A 308 31.86 -7.79 -2.46
C SER A 308 32.70 -9.07 -2.22
N LYS A 309 34.01 -9.00 -2.46
CA LYS A 309 34.94 -10.11 -2.14
C LYS A 309 34.96 -10.42 -0.62
N SER A 310 34.75 -9.43 0.26
CA SER A 310 34.60 -9.64 1.71
C SER A 310 33.30 -10.35 2.05
N GLU A 311 32.19 -9.99 1.41
CA GLU A 311 30.90 -10.62 1.69
C GLU A 311 30.84 -12.06 1.15
N ARG A 312 31.56 -12.40 0.09
CA ARG A 312 31.75 -13.79 -0.33
C ARG A 312 32.51 -14.64 0.70
N LEU A 313 33.52 -14.07 1.37
CA LEU A 313 34.18 -14.75 2.48
C LEU A 313 33.22 -14.92 3.68
N LYS A 314 32.43 -13.90 4.02
CA LYS A 314 31.40 -14.02 5.07
C LYS A 314 30.27 -14.99 4.70
N SER A 315 29.86 -15.07 3.43
CA SER A 315 28.80 -15.98 2.99
C SER A 315 29.28 -17.42 2.94
N VAL A 316 30.58 -17.68 2.76
CA VAL A 316 31.18 -18.98 3.08
C VAL A 316 31.08 -19.21 4.60
N TYR A 317 31.75 -18.40 5.44
CA TYR A 317 31.76 -18.65 6.90
C TYR A 317 30.38 -18.71 7.58
N LYS A 318 29.37 -17.94 7.12
CA LYS A 318 27.99 -18.03 7.61
C LYS A 318 27.13 -19.06 6.87
N GLY A 319 27.34 -19.28 5.58
CA GLY A 319 26.66 -20.32 4.82
C GLY A 319 26.97 -21.71 5.38
N CYS A 320 28.25 -21.99 5.65
CA CYS A 320 28.69 -23.21 6.31
C CYS A 320 28.21 -23.33 7.77
N ALA A 321 27.70 -22.26 8.39
CA ALA A 321 27.09 -22.31 9.72
C ALA A 321 25.58 -22.61 9.68
N VAL A 322 24.91 -22.38 8.54
CA VAL A 322 23.49 -22.73 8.32
C VAL A 322 23.36 -24.09 7.64
N SER A 323 24.29 -24.45 6.75
CA SER A 323 24.38 -25.77 6.12
C SER A 323 25.86 -26.12 5.82
N PRO A 324 26.57 -26.77 6.74
CA PRO A 324 27.99 -27.12 6.58
C PRO A 324 28.25 -28.01 5.35
N GLU A 325 27.30 -28.89 5.03
CA GLU A 325 27.37 -29.92 4.01
C GLU A 325 27.33 -29.37 2.57
N ASN A 326 26.85 -28.13 2.39
CA ASN A 326 26.80 -27.45 1.10
C ASN A 326 28.05 -26.59 0.79
N CYS A 327 29.06 -26.61 1.66
CA CYS A 327 30.31 -25.83 1.48
C CYS A 327 31.42 -26.58 0.71
N ASP A 328 31.08 -27.14 -0.46
CA ASP A 328 32.07 -27.59 -1.43
C ASP A 328 32.71 -26.38 -2.13
N GLU A 329 34.05 -26.32 -2.19
CA GLU A 329 34.82 -25.29 -2.89
C GLU A 329 34.50 -25.24 -4.41
N ASN A 330 33.92 -26.31 -4.94
CA ASN A 330 33.45 -26.41 -6.32
C ASN A 330 32.03 -25.85 -6.55
N ILE A 331 31.25 -25.56 -5.50
CA ILE A 331 29.94 -24.88 -5.59
C ILE A 331 30.17 -23.36 -5.79
N ARG A 332 30.81 -23.08 -6.93
CA ARG A 332 31.10 -21.76 -7.47
C ARG A 332 29.83 -21.13 -8.04
N ILE A 333 28.90 -20.75 -7.17
CA ILE A 333 27.74 -19.89 -7.53
C ILE A 333 28.26 -18.48 -7.81
N PHE A 334 29.01 -18.32 -8.90
CA PHE A 334 29.46 -17.02 -9.40
C PHE A 334 28.25 -16.27 -9.96
N ILE A 335 27.59 -15.52 -9.07
CA ILE A 335 26.65 -14.46 -9.44
C ILE A 335 27.47 -13.32 -10.03
N ASN A 336 27.89 -13.53 -11.28
CA ASN A 336 28.80 -12.65 -11.98
C ASN A 336 28.07 -11.34 -12.30
N ARG A 337 28.57 -10.24 -11.73
CA ARG A 337 27.99 -8.89 -11.89
C ARG A 337 27.99 -8.40 -13.35
N SER A 338 28.65 -9.09 -14.28
CA SER A 338 28.82 -8.65 -15.67
C SER A 338 27.73 -9.11 -16.65
N ASN A 339 26.72 -9.89 -16.24
CA ASN A 339 25.49 -10.14 -17.02
C ASN A 339 24.32 -10.54 -16.11
N GLY A 340 23.10 -10.11 -16.45
CA GLY A 340 21.91 -10.23 -15.59
C GLY A 340 21.28 -11.62 -15.56
N VAL A 341 21.86 -12.55 -14.80
CA VAL A 341 21.37 -13.93 -14.68
C VAL A 341 20.09 -14.01 -13.83
N ARG A 342 18.92 -14.00 -14.49
CA ARG A 342 17.61 -14.32 -13.89
C ARG A 342 17.37 -15.83 -13.82
N LYS A 343 18.32 -16.59 -13.24
CA LYS A 343 18.21 -18.04 -13.05
C LYS A 343 18.20 -18.38 -11.57
N VAL A 344 17.32 -19.31 -11.18
CA VAL A 344 17.13 -19.78 -9.79
C VAL A 344 17.25 -21.29 -9.70
N TYR A 345 17.57 -21.79 -8.51
CA TYR A 345 17.49 -23.20 -8.17
C TYR A 345 16.42 -23.33 -7.10
N TRP A 346 15.21 -23.70 -7.53
CA TRP A 346 14.08 -24.05 -6.65
C TRP A 346 13.65 -25.47 -6.99
N ASP A 347 13.77 -26.40 -6.06
CA ASP A 347 13.19 -27.76 -6.19
C ASP A 347 11.76 -27.85 -5.65
N TYR A 348 11.34 -26.84 -4.87
CA TYR A 348 9.96 -26.66 -4.44
C TYR A 348 9.36 -25.40 -5.07
N GLU A 349 8.49 -25.58 -6.07
CA GLU A 349 7.81 -24.46 -6.74
C GLU A 349 6.79 -23.81 -5.80
N GLY A 350 7.14 -22.60 -5.32
CA GLY A 350 6.28 -21.80 -4.46
C GLY A 350 5.05 -21.24 -5.17
N THR A 351 3.99 -20.98 -4.40
CA THR A 351 2.78 -20.27 -4.87
C THR A 351 2.46 -19.11 -3.93
N SER A 352 1.75 -18.09 -4.40
CA SER A 352 1.33 -16.93 -3.62
C SER A 352 -0.11 -16.60 -3.99
N ASN A 353 -1.04 -17.39 -3.46
CA ASN A 353 -2.47 -17.22 -3.65
C ASN A 353 -3.01 -16.16 -2.70
N VAL A 354 -3.78 -15.22 -3.25
CA VAL A 354 -4.55 -14.23 -2.47
C VAL A 354 -5.97 -14.15 -3.00
N THR A 355 -6.94 -14.08 -2.09
CA THR A 355 -8.32 -13.70 -2.41
C THR A 355 -8.79 -12.57 -1.49
N GLY A 356 -9.69 -11.74 -2.00
CA GLY A 356 -10.19 -10.56 -1.30
C GLY A 356 -11.63 -10.22 -1.67
N ASN A 357 -12.40 -9.75 -0.69
CA ASN A 357 -13.74 -9.22 -0.86
C ASN A 357 -13.86 -7.92 -0.07
N THR A 358 -14.28 -6.84 -0.71
CA THR A 358 -14.44 -5.52 -0.10
C THR A 358 -15.85 -5.00 -0.35
N TYR A 359 -16.55 -4.65 0.74
CA TYR A 359 -17.86 -4.01 0.71
C TYR A 359 -17.75 -2.65 1.38
N SER A 360 -18.33 -1.61 0.80
CA SER A 360 -18.40 -0.29 1.43
C SER A 360 -19.67 0.48 1.08
N SER A 361 -20.01 1.40 1.98
CA SER A 361 -21.04 2.40 1.77
C SER A 361 -20.53 3.77 2.23
N ASN A 362 -20.82 4.80 1.44
CA ASN A 362 -20.71 6.19 1.83
C ASN A 362 -22.11 6.82 1.70
N VAL A 363 -22.64 7.32 2.80
CA VAL A 363 -23.90 8.06 2.85
C VAL A 363 -23.57 9.50 3.25
N SER A 364 -23.91 10.46 2.39
CA SER A 364 -23.61 11.88 2.59
C SER A 364 -24.91 12.70 2.52
N TYR A 365 -25.08 13.62 3.47
CA TYR A 365 -26.23 14.53 3.55
C TYR A 365 -25.76 15.99 3.61
N LYS A 366 -26.20 16.78 2.63
CA LYS A 366 -25.89 18.20 2.48
C LYS A 366 -26.76 19.03 3.42
N LEU A 367 -26.11 19.87 4.22
CA LEU A 367 -26.66 20.93 5.04
C LEU A 367 -26.32 22.28 4.37
N PRO A 368 -26.97 23.40 4.73
CA PRO A 368 -26.75 24.69 4.06
C PRO A 368 -25.29 25.19 4.03
N SER A 369 -24.45 24.80 5.01
CA SER A 369 -23.06 25.24 5.13
C SER A 369 -22.07 24.09 5.40
N ALA A 370 -22.54 22.83 5.38
CA ALA A 370 -21.73 21.66 5.70
C ALA A 370 -22.26 20.39 5.01
N THR A 371 -21.47 19.32 4.98
CA THR A 371 -21.93 17.96 4.64
C THR A 371 -21.64 17.06 5.83
N ALA A 372 -22.68 16.39 6.32
CA ALA A 372 -22.53 15.25 7.22
C ALA A 372 -22.36 13.99 6.38
N SER A 373 -21.41 13.11 6.72
CA SER A 373 -21.22 11.85 5.99
C SER A 373 -20.81 10.71 6.90
N VAL A 374 -21.24 9.50 6.54
CA VAL A 374 -20.88 8.25 7.20
C VAL A 374 -20.31 7.30 6.15
N VAL A 375 -19.07 6.87 6.37
CA VAL A 375 -18.39 5.87 5.54
C VAL A 375 -18.24 4.59 6.36
N SER A 376 -18.72 3.47 5.83
CA SER A 376 -18.57 2.15 6.45
C SER A 376 -17.92 1.17 5.48
N SER A 377 -17.06 0.30 5.97
CA SER A 377 -16.50 -0.79 5.18
C SER A 377 -16.36 -2.10 5.94
N LEU A 378 -16.41 -3.20 5.18
CA LEU A 378 -16.06 -4.55 5.58
C LEU A 378 -15.15 -5.12 4.49
N ARG A 379 -13.91 -5.43 4.84
CA ARG A 379 -12.96 -6.13 3.96
C ARG A 379 -12.57 -7.48 4.56
N ARG A 380 -12.53 -8.50 3.71
CA ARG A 380 -12.03 -9.84 4.03
C ARG A 380 -10.91 -10.19 3.06
N MET A 381 -9.78 -10.62 3.57
CA MET A 381 -8.62 -11.09 2.80
C MET A 381 -8.23 -12.50 3.25
N ALA A 382 -7.72 -13.28 2.32
CA ALA A 382 -7.00 -14.52 2.60
C ALA A 382 -5.73 -14.58 1.75
N ILE A 383 -4.58 -14.80 2.39
CA ILE A 383 -3.38 -15.37 1.76
C ILE A 383 -3.47 -16.87 2.03
N ASP A 384 -3.71 -17.70 1.02
CA ASP A 384 -4.05 -19.12 1.22
C ASP A 384 -3.74 -20.01 0.00
N PRO A 385 -2.61 -20.74 0.01
CA PRO A 385 -1.40 -20.48 0.78
C PRO A 385 -0.45 -19.52 0.03
N LEU A 386 0.46 -18.91 0.78
CA LEU A 386 1.79 -18.56 0.30
C LEU A 386 2.73 -19.72 0.65
N THR A 387 3.44 -20.29 -0.32
CA THR A 387 4.47 -21.31 -0.11
C THR A 387 5.78 -20.88 -0.76
N VAL A 388 6.90 -21.23 -0.13
CA VAL A 388 8.24 -20.84 -0.56
C VAL A 388 9.24 -21.98 -0.33
N ASP A 389 10.15 -22.18 -1.28
CA ASP A 389 11.46 -22.76 -0.97
C ASP A 389 12.13 -21.93 0.15
N SER A 390 12.80 -22.60 1.09
CA SER A 390 13.47 -21.99 2.24
C SER A 390 14.94 -22.39 2.39
N ASP A 391 15.52 -23.09 1.41
CA ASP A 391 16.96 -23.39 1.33
C ASP A 391 17.63 -22.89 0.03
N PHE A 392 16.88 -22.79 -1.07
CA PHE A 392 17.31 -22.26 -2.37
C PHE A 392 18.48 -23.03 -3.00
N THR A 393 18.50 -24.34 -2.81
CA THR A 393 19.52 -25.26 -3.37
C THR A 393 18.97 -26.10 -4.53
N LYS A 394 19.53 -27.30 -4.74
CA LYS A 394 19.06 -28.31 -5.71
C LYS A 394 18.59 -29.59 -4.99
N ASN A 395 18.57 -29.54 -3.66
CA ASN A 395 18.15 -30.63 -2.79
C ASN A 395 17.01 -30.08 -1.93
N ASN A 396 15.85 -30.72 -1.96
CA ASN A 396 14.71 -30.29 -1.17
C ASN A 396 14.98 -30.54 0.34
N GLN A 397 15.49 -29.53 1.04
CA GLN A 397 15.89 -29.60 2.46
C GLN A 397 14.88 -28.86 3.34
N SER A 398 14.37 -27.70 2.94
CA SER A 398 13.42 -26.90 3.73
C SER A 398 12.48 -26.04 2.89
N LYS A 399 11.20 -26.03 3.29
CA LYS A 399 10.14 -25.19 2.71
C LYS A 399 9.41 -24.42 3.81
N GLY A 400 8.79 -23.32 3.43
CA GLY A 400 7.92 -22.50 4.26
C GLY A 400 6.53 -22.38 3.65
N GLU A 401 5.52 -22.26 4.51
CA GLU A 401 4.12 -22.03 4.15
C GLU A 401 3.53 -21.00 5.13
N TYR A 402 2.79 -20.04 4.59
CA TYR A 402 2.14 -18.98 5.33
C TYR A 402 0.70 -18.83 4.87
N VAL A 403 -0.22 -18.84 5.84
CA VAL A 403 -1.65 -18.61 5.65
C VAL A 403 -2.06 -17.46 6.56
N GLU A 404 -2.80 -16.49 6.04
CA GLU A 404 -3.43 -15.43 6.84
C GLU A 404 -4.86 -15.20 6.35
N HIS A 405 -5.80 -15.15 7.29
CA HIS A 405 -7.18 -14.71 7.04
C HIS A 405 -7.47 -13.46 7.87
N THR A 406 -7.71 -12.33 7.20
CA THR A 406 -7.98 -11.04 7.84
C THR A 406 -9.41 -10.60 7.59
N THR A 407 -10.14 -10.20 8.63
CA THR A 407 -11.37 -9.41 8.52
C THR A 407 -11.15 -8.05 9.16
N THR A 408 -11.40 -6.98 8.41
CA THR A 408 -11.31 -5.58 8.88
C THR A 408 -12.65 -4.88 8.67
N GLN A 409 -13.09 -4.13 9.68
CA GLN A 409 -14.28 -3.29 9.67
C GLN A 409 -13.89 -1.85 10.05
N THR A 410 -14.45 -0.88 9.33
CA THR A 410 -14.22 0.55 9.60
C THR A 410 -15.54 1.31 9.55
N HIS A 411 -15.72 2.25 10.48
CA HIS A 411 -16.83 3.19 10.45
C HIS A 411 -16.31 4.59 10.77
N GLU A 412 -16.40 5.50 9.80
CA GLU A 412 -16.14 6.92 9.97
C GLU A 412 -17.47 7.68 9.96
N ALA A 413 -17.66 8.60 10.89
CA ALA A 413 -18.74 9.58 10.86
C ALA A 413 -18.13 10.98 10.99
N LYS A 414 -18.37 11.86 10.00
CA LYS A 414 -17.78 13.20 9.96
C LYS A 414 -18.77 14.27 9.50
N ILE A 415 -18.48 15.50 9.88
CA ILE A 415 -19.07 16.72 9.32
C ILE A 415 -17.95 17.63 8.81
N GLU A 416 -18.10 18.17 7.60
CA GLU A 416 -17.13 19.09 7.00
C GLU A 416 -17.81 20.27 6.30
N SER A 417 -17.14 21.43 6.26
CA SER A 417 -17.65 22.65 5.62
C SER A 417 -17.78 22.49 4.09
N THR A 418 -18.82 23.09 3.49
CA THR A 418 -19.08 22.97 2.04
C THR A 418 -18.70 24.22 1.23
N ASP A 419 -18.97 25.43 1.74
CA ASP A 419 -18.59 26.64 1.02
C ASP A 419 -17.10 26.95 1.19
N LYS A 420 -16.33 26.68 0.13
CA LYS A 420 -14.88 26.95 0.06
C LYS A 420 -14.52 28.44 0.05
N LYS A 421 -15.51 29.36 0.11
CA LYS A 421 -15.32 30.80 0.32
C LYS A 421 -15.36 31.22 1.78
N ASP A 422 -15.93 30.41 2.68
CA ASP A 422 -15.94 30.74 4.11
C ASP A 422 -14.48 30.79 4.61
N PRO A 423 -14.04 31.88 5.27
CA PRO A 423 -12.70 31.94 5.85
C PRO A 423 -12.45 30.79 6.83
N LEU A 424 -13.48 30.28 7.52
CA LEU A 424 -13.40 29.08 8.34
C LEU A 424 -13.81 27.83 7.55
N GLN A 425 -12.85 26.96 7.29
CA GLN A 425 -13.12 25.58 6.91
C GLN A 425 -12.95 24.67 8.13
N PHE A 426 -13.82 23.68 8.29
CA PHE A 426 -13.76 22.72 9.40
C PHE A 426 -14.02 21.30 8.93
N LYS A 427 -13.44 20.35 9.66
CA LYS A 427 -13.69 18.91 9.53
C LYS A 427 -13.61 18.31 10.92
N ILE A 428 -14.69 17.67 11.36
CA ILE A 428 -14.79 17.06 12.69
C ILE A 428 -15.40 15.67 12.50
N GLY A 429 -14.84 14.65 13.15
CA GLY A 429 -15.38 13.30 13.03
C GLY A 429 -14.90 12.32 14.09
N THR A 430 -15.47 11.13 14.02
CA THR A 430 -15.08 9.95 14.79
C THR A 430 -14.75 8.81 13.84
N PHE A 431 -13.84 7.94 14.26
CA PHE A 431 -13.45 6.76 13.50
C PHE A 431 -13.31 5.55 14.42
N LEU A 432 -14.02 4.49 14.05
CA LEU A 432 -14.03 3.17 14.68
C LEU A 432 -13.33 2.16 13.76
N TYR A 433 -12.49 1.32 14.37
CA TYR A 433 -11.74 0.28 13.69
C TYR A 433 -11.84 -1.04 14.45
N HIS A 434 -12.08 -2.14 13.73
CA HIS A 434 -11.99 -3.50 14.27
C HIS A 434 -11.32 -4.41 13.23
N ARG A 435 -10.20 -5.03 13.61
CA ARG A 435 -9.53 -6.06 12.79
C ARG A 435 -9.37 -7.35 13.58
N ILE A 436 -9.52 -8.46 12.88
CA ILE A 436 -9.11 -9.80 13.32
C ILE A 436 -8.24 -10.38 12.20
N SER A 437 -6.99 -10.74 12.51
CA SER A 437 -6.16 -11.61 11.68
C SER A 437 -5.97 -12.94 12.40
N ASP A 438 -6.31 -14.04 11.75
CA ASP A 438 -5.89 -15.39 12.12
C ASP A 438 -4.79 -15.84 11.14
N SER A 439 -3.65 -16.30 11.64
CA SER A 439 -2.48 -16.63 10.81
C SER A 439 -1.76 -17.89 11.26
N SER A 440 -1.16 -18.58 10.29
CA SER A 440 -0.37 -19.79 10.45
C SER A 440 0.93 -19.67 9.66
N ASN A 441 2.07 -19.91 10.30
CA ASN A 441 3.38 -19.97 9.64
C ASN A 441 3.99 -21.36 9.90
N THR A 442 3.99 -22.20 8.87
CA THR A 442 4.62 -23.52 8.87
C THR A 442 6.04 -23.40 8.29
N ARG A 443 7.02 -24.03 8.94
CA ARG A 443 8.31 -24.37 8.34
C ARG A 443 8.53 -25.89 8.43
N GLU A 444 9.04 -26.49 7.36
CA GLU A 444 9.32 -27.92 7.27
C GLU A 444 10.79 -28.14 6.88
N TYR A 445 11.37 -29.23 7.36
CA TYR A 445 12.70 -29.72 7.01
C TYR A 445 12.57 -31.17 6.55
N LEU A 446 12.85 -31.42 5.28
CA LEU A 446 12.57 -32.68 4.57
C LEU A 446 13.77 -33.65 4.52
N LYS A 447 14.93 -33.19 5.00
CA LYS A 447 16.13 -34.00 5.25
C LYS A 447 16.69 -33.66 6.63
N ASN A 448 17.41 -34.61 7.24
CA ASN A 448 18.11 -34.43 8.50
C ASN A 448 19.33 -33.50 8.37
N THR A 449 19.09 -32.20 8.15
CA THR A 449 20.12 -31.17 8.30
C THR A 449 20.53 -31.12 9.78
N TYR A 450 21.78 -31.46 10.10
CA TYR A 450 22.26 -31.63 11.48
C TYR A 450 22.42 -30.29 12.23
N THR A 451 21.33 -29.62 12.59
CA THR A 451 21.38 -28.42 13.44
C THR A 451 21.69 -28.81 14.89
N TYR A 452 22.76 -28.26 15.45
CA TYR A 452 23.24 -28.61 16.78
C TYR A 452 22.39 -27.99 17.92
N ARG A 453 21.83 -28.85 18.77
CA ARG A 453 21.46 -28.60 20.18
C ARG A 453 20.63 -27.34 20.48
N THR A 454 19.30 -27.44 20.36
CA THR A 454 18.35 -26.60 21.10
C THR A 454 17.60 -27.36 22.21
N PHE A 455 17.37 -28.66 22.04
CA PHE A 455 16.84 -29.55 23.06
C PHE A 455 17.76 -30.76 23.27
N SER A 456 17.99 -31.16 24.53
CA SER A 456 18.87 -32.27 24.87
C SER A 456 18.19 -33.62 24.60
N GLY A 457 18.57 -34.27 23.50
CA GLY A 457 18.13 -35.62 23.12
C GLY A 457 17.25 -35.66 21.86
N LEU A 458 16.58 -34.55 21.51
CA LEU A 458 15.82 -34.43 20.27
C LEU A 458 16.75 -34.10 19.09
N TYR A 459 16.55 -34.75 17.95
CA TYR A 459 17.03 -34.21 16.67
C TYR A 459 16.03 -33.17 16.17
N ALA A 460 16.45 -32.28 15.27
CA ALA A 460 15.71 -31.07 14.93
C ALA A 460 14.24 -31.34 14.53
N PRO A 461 13.29 -30.44 14.85
CA PRO A 461 11.92 -30.60 14.42
C PRO A 461 11.82 -30.63 12.89
N THR A 462 11.28 -31.70 12.33
CA THR A 462 10.98 -31.88 10.91
C THR A 462 9.88 -30.93 10.46
N ARG A 463 9.00 -30.47 11.37
CA ARG A 463 8.02 -29.41 11.11
C ARG A 463 7.83 -28.53 12.34
N GLN A 464 7.63 -27.24 12.14
CA GLN A 464 7.31 -26.26 13.17
C GLN A 464 6.23 -25.32 12.62
N THR A 465 5.13 -25.16 13.34
CA THR A 465 4.00 -24.30 12.97
C THR A 465 3.73 -23.29 14.09
N HIS A 466 3.76 -22.00 13.76
CA HIS A 466 3.26 -20.94 14.66
C HIS A 466 1.83 -20.57 14.28
N HIS A 467 0.93 -20.61 15.25
CA HIS A 467 -0.44 -20.13 15.12
C HIS A 467 -0.57 -18.81 15.89
N ALA A 468 -1.03 -17.76 15.22
CA ALA A 468 -1.16 -16.43 15.82
C ALA A 468 -2.48 -15.76 15.42
N ARG A 469 -3.24 -15.34 16.43
CA ARG A 469 -4.47 -14.56 16.30
C ARG A 469 -4.25 -13.17 16.88
N ILE A 470 -4.42 -12.13 16.07
CA ILE A 470 -4.41 -10.73 16.51
C ILE A 470 -5.82 -10.17 16.38
N GLU A 471 -6.39 -9.72 17.49
CA GLU A 471 -7.59 -8.87 17.48
C GLU A 471 -7.21 -7.44 17.88
N GLU A 472 -7.66 -6.47 17.09
CA GLU A 472 -7.39 -5.06 17.31
C GLU A 472 -8.69 -4.26 17.26
N ARG A 473 -8.90 -3.36 18.23
CA ARG A 473 -10.03 -2.43 18.23
C ARG A 473 -9.53 -1.02 18.56
N SER A 474 -9.88 -0.01 17.76
CA SER A 474 -9.64 1.39 18.11
C SER A 474 -10.87 2.28 17.94
N PHE A 475 -10.92 3.32 18.77
CA PHE A 475 -11.87 4.43 18.67
C PHE A 475 -11.11 5.75 18.76
N SER A 476 -11.50 6.70 17.94
CA SER A 476 -10.88 8.01 17.87
C SER A 476 -11.86 9.13 17.61
N ILE A 477 -11.47 10.33 18.02
CA ILE A 477 -12.13 11.60 17.71
C ILE A 477 -11.08 12.51 17.08
N PHE A 478 -11.41 13.15 15.97
CA PHE A 478 -10.50 14.02 15.23
C PHE A 478 -11.16 15.33 14.80
N THR A 479 -10.31 16.34 14.64
CA THR A 479 -10.68 17.65 14.11
C THR A 479 -9.56 18.20 13.23
N HIS A 480 -9.89 18.90 12.15
CA HIS A 480 -8.96 19.49 11.21
C HIS A 480 -9.62 20.74 10.60
N ASN A 481 -9.19 21.92 11.04
CA ASN A 481 -9.84 23.19 10.72
C ASN A 481 -8.80 24.18 10.20
N SER A 482 -9.20 25.04 9.25
CA SER A 482 -8.34 26.10 8.74
C SER A 482 -9.08 27.44 8.71
N TYR A 483 -8.46 28.49 9.24
CA TYR A 483 -8.97 29.85 9.16
C TYR A 483 -8.11 30.71 8.23
N THR A 484 -8.73 31.42 7.29
CA THR A 484 -8.06 32.26 6.29
C THR A 484 -8.25 33.75 6.59
N PHE A 485 -7.18 34.37 7.08
CA PHE A 485 -7.07 35.79 7.34
C PHE A 485 -6.81 36.56 6.03
N TRP A 486 -7.59 37.63 5.81
CA TRP A 486 -7.43 38.58 4.70
C TRP A 486 -7.33 37.93 3.30
N GLU A 487 -8.05 36.81 3.10
CA GLU A 487 -8.05 35.97 1.88
C GLU A 487 -6.69 35.35 1.48
N LYS A 488 -5.61 35.63 2.24
CA LYS A 488 -4.22 35.34 1.81
C LYS A 488 -3.41 34.53 2.80
N PHE A 489 -3.71 34.56 4.09
CA PHE A 489 -2.93 33.86 5.12
C PHE A 489 -3.81 32.85 5.83
N THR A 490 -3.54 31.56 5.64
CA THR A 490 -4.33 30.47 6.23
C THR A 490 -3.53 29.81 7.36
N ILE A 491 -4.16 29.66 8.53
CA ILE A 491 -3.67 28.81 9.62
C ILE A 491 -4.53 27.55 9.66
N THR A 492 -3.92 26.38 9.59
CA THR A 492 -4.59 25.07 9.70
C THR A 492 -4.15 24.36 10.96
N LEU A 493 -5.12 23.97 11.80
CA LEU A 493 -4.92 23.21 13.04
C LEU A 493 -5.69 21.89 12.97
N GLY A 494 -4.97 20.78 13.10
CA GLY A 494 -5.54 19.44 13.23
C GLY A 494 -5.11 18.75 14.51
N SER A 495 -5.99 17.94 15.09
CA SER A 495 -5.75 17.12 16.28
C SER A 495 -6.60 15.85 16.25
N ARG A 496 -6.05 14.72 16.70
CA ARG A 496 -6.74 13.45 16.88
C ARG A 496 -6.29 12.75 18.15
N ILE A 497 -7.27 12.27 18.91
CA ILE A 497 -7.09 11.44 20.10
C ILE A 497 -7.63 10.05 19.75
N GLU A 498 -6.83 9.01 19.98
CA GLU A 498 -7.20 7.63 19.66
C GLU A 498 -6.85 6.68 20.82
N THR A 499 -7.78 5.78 21.15
CA THR A 499 -7.55 4.67 22.10
C THR A 499 -7.64 3.36 21.34
N GLN A 500 -6.62 2.51 21.50
CA GLN A 500 -6.45 1.25 20.78
C GLN A 500 -6.24 0.11 21.79
N LYS A 501 -6.97 -1.00 21.68
CA LYS A 501 -6.65 -2.25 22.37
C LYS A 501 -6.18 -3.29 21.36
N ILE A 502 -5.10 -4.00 21.68
CA ILE A 502 -4.56 -5.09 20.86
C ILE A 502 -4.44 -6.36 21.72
N ASN A 503 -5.12 -7.42 21.31
CA ASN A 503 -5.06 -8.75 21.92
C ASN A 503 -4.25 -9.67 21.00
N LEU A 504 -3.27 -10.39 21.54
CA LEU A 504 -2.58 -11.51 20.90
C LEU A 504 -3.02 -12.83 21.55
N GLY A 505 -3.31 -13.84 20.74
CA GLY A 505 -3.21 -15.24 21.11
C GLY A 505 -2.15 -15.92 20.23
N HIS A 506 -1.27 -16.72 20.83
CA HIS A 506 -0.18 -17.41 20.13
C HIS A 506 -0.01 -18.84 20.65
N SER A 507 0.25 -19.79 19.76
CA SER A 507 0.78 -21.11 20.11
C SER A 507 1.78 -21.57 19.05
N GLN A 508 2.60 -22.55 19.40
CA GLN A 508 3.60 -23.13 18.51
C GLN A 508 3.60 -24.64 18.70
N ASP A 509 3.35 -25.35 17.61
CA ASP A 509 3.38 -26.80 17.55
C ASP A 509 4.60 -27.22 16.72
N ALA A 510 5.34 -28.23 17.17
CA ALA A 510 6.48 -28.77 16.43
C ALA A 510 6.47 -30.30 16.46
N THR A 511 6.92 -30.93 15.37
CA THR A 511 7.12 -32.37 15.26
C THR A 511 8.59 -32.65 14.96
N GLY A 512 9.19 -33.63 15.62
CA GLY A 512 10.61 -33.98 15.42
C GLY A 512 10.90 -35.45 15.63
N PHE A 513 12.02 -35.90 15.09
CA PHE A 513 12.40 -37.31 15.08
C PHE A 513 13.31 -37.69 16.26
N LEU A 514 13.09 -38.88 16.81
CA LEU A 514 13.96 -39.53 17.78
C LEU A 514 14.40 -40.90 17.23
N PRO A 515 15.68 -41.08 16.85
CA PRO A 515 16.19 -42.36 16.32
C PRO A 515 15.96 -43.59 17.20
N ASN A 516 15.79 -43.38 18.51
CA ASN A 516 15.58 -44.44 19.51
C ASN A 516 14.13 -44.48 20.04
N ASN A 517 13.17 -43.78 19.41
CA ASN A 517 11.77 -43.80 19.83
C ASN A 517 10.96 -44.85 19.05
N PRO A 518 10.53 -45.96 19.66
CA PRO A 518 9.69 -46.96 18.98
C PRO A 518 8.25 -46.47 18.70
N TYR A 519 7.87 -45.29 19.22
CA TYR A 519 6.52 -44.73 19.06
C TYR A 519 6.39 -43.70 17.92
N GLY A 520 7.45 -43.45 17.13
CA GLY A 520 7.42 -42.56 15.96
C GLY A 520 7.80 -41.10 16.25
N ASP A 521 7.14 -40.16 15.58
CA ASP A 521 7.43 -38.72 15.71
C ASP A 521 7.03 -38.15 17.07
N VAL A 522 7.81 -37.19 17.56
CA VAL A 522 7.57 -36.50 18.83
C VAL A 522 6.88 -35.17 18.56
N HIS A 523 5.68 -35.00 19.10
CA HIS A 523 4.96 -33.74 19.11
C HIS A 523 5.34 -32.90 20.34
N ILE A 524 5.77 -31.66 20.11
CA ILE A 524 6.03 -30.64 21.13
C ILE A 524 4.96 -29.55 20.94
N LEU A 525 4.03 -29.46 21.89
CA LEU A 525 3.01 -28.42 21.93
C LEU A 525 3.45 -27.33 22.90
N SER A 526 3.56 -26.09 22.44
CA SER A 526 3.86 -24.95 23.31
C SER A 526 2.58 -24.46 23.99
N PRO A 527 2.64 -24.08 25.29
CA PRO A 527 1.46 -23.57 25.99
C PRO A 527 0.94 -22.30 25.30
N HIS A 528 -0.39 -22.21 25.15
CA HIS A 528 -1.03 -21.06 24.51
C HIS A 528 -0.76 -19.78 25.32
N TYR A 529 -0.14 -18.79 24.67
CA TYR A 529 0.18 -17.49 25.23
C TYR A 529 -0.87 -16.47 24.81
N THR A 530 -1.35 -15.67 25.76
CA THR A 530 -2.20 -14.51 25.47
C THR A 530 -1.63 -13.23 26.08
N ARG A 531 -1.87 -12.09 25.41
CA ARG A 531 -1.49 -10.77 25.88
C ARG A 531 -2.45 -9.70 25.37
N ASP A 532 -2.93 -8.86 26.29
CA ASP A 532 -3.82 -7.74 26.03
C ASP A 532 -3.11 -6.43 26.39
N ASP A 533 -2.82 -5.57 25.42
CA ASP A 533 -2.25 -4.23 25.65
C ASP A 533 -3.25 -3.12 25.24
N LEU A 534 -3.14 -1.98 25.92
CA LEU A 534 -3.95 -0.78 25.70
C LEU A 534 -3.05 0.43 25.44
N TYR A 535 -3.26 1.11 24.32
CA TYR A 535 -2.48 2.28 23.89
C TYR A 535 -3.38 3.51 23.71
N GLN A 536 -2.81 4.68 23.97
CA GLN A 536 -3.42 5.98 23.72
C GLN A 536 -2.49 6.84 22.87
N TYR A 537 -3.01 7.41 21.79
CA TYR A 537 -2.26 8.22 20.84
C TYR A 537 -2.86 9.61 20.73
N ASN A 538 -1.99 10.62 20.75
CA ASN A 538 -2.33 12.02 20.54
C ASN A 538 -1.47 12.56 19.41
N VAL A 539 -2.08 12.90 18.28
CA VAL A 539 -1.39 13.51 17.13
C VAL A 539 -1.98 14.88 16.82
N SER A 540 -1.09 15.82 16.49
CA SER A 540 -1.44 17.19 16.15
C SER A 540 -0.67 17.66 14.91
N ARG A 541 -1.26 18.60 14.18
CA ARG A 541 -0.66 19.24 13.00
C ARG A 541 -1.01 20.73 13.00
N LEU A 542 -0.02 21.56 12.74
CA LEU A 542 -0.15 23.00 12.57
C LEU A 542 0.48 23.36 11.22
N ILE A 543 -0.24 24.10 10.38
CA ILE A 543 0.26 24.59 9.09
C ILE A 543 -0.03 26.09 9.00
N PHE A 544 0.94 26.82 8.50
CA PHE A 544 0.82 28.20 8.05
C PHE A 544 1.02 28.21 6.55
N ASP A 545 0.14 28.86 5.81
CA ASP A 545 0.37 29.12 4.39
C ASP A 545 -0.03 30.54 3.99
N PHE A 546 0.71 31.09 3.04
CA PHE A 546 0.58 32.46 2.57
C PHE A 546 0.54 32.48 1.05
N LYS A 547 -0.55 33.05 0.51
CA LYS A 547 -0.89 33.14 -0.90
C LYS A 547 -0.94 34.62 -1.32
N PRO A 548 0.20 35.24 -1.71
CA PRO A 548 0.20 36.63 -2.19
C PRO A 548 -0.74 36.89 -3.37
N ASN A 549 -0.92 35.86 -4.22
CA ASN A 549 -1.77 35.82 -5.40
C ASN A 549 -2.11 34.36 -5.78
N ASP A 550 -3.00 34.15 -6.75
CA ASP A 550 -3.44 32.83 -7.23
C ASP A 550 -2.36 31.93 -7.85
N SER A 551 -1.17 32.47 -8.13
CA SER A 551 -0.08 31.81 -8.87
C SER A 551 1.14 31.47 -7.99
N PHE A 552 1.11 31.80 -6.70
CA PHE A 552 2.22 31.57 -5.78
C PHE A 552 1.77 31.37 -4.33
N MET A 553 2.30 30.35 -3.66
CA MET A 553 2.07 30.05 -2.25
C MET A 553 3.39 29.67 -1.56
N ILE A 554 3.59 30.17 -0.34
CA ILE A 554 4.58 29.67 0.62
C ILE A 554 3.82 28.91 1.70
N PHE A 555 4.35 27.79 2.19
CA PHE A 555 3.80 27.10 3.36
C PHE A 555 4.90 26.60 4.30
N ALA A 556 4.57 26.48 5.59
CA ALA A 556 5.39 25.84 6.60
C ALA A 556 4.49 25.11 7.61
N GLY A 557 4.92 23.99 8.17
CA GLY A 557 4.11 23.24 9.12
C GLY A 557 4.88 22.26 10.00
N LEU A 558 4.23 21.94 11.11
CA LEU A 558 4.64 20.97 12.11
C LEU A 558 3.59 19.85 12.14
N SER A 559 4.01 18.58 12.14
CA SER A 559 3.07 17.46 12.23
C SER A 559 3.66 16.29 13.00
N ARG A 560 2.86 15.70 13.89
CA ARG A 560 3.13 14.40 14.49
C ARG A 560 2.41 13.30 13.72
N GLY A 561 3.05 12.16 13.54
CA GLY A 561 2.43 10.91 13.11
C GLY A 561 2.83 9.75 14.03
N TYR A 562 2.23 8.59 13.78
CA TYR A 562 2.60 7.35 14.45
C TYR A 562 2.31 6.11 13.59
N LYS A 563 3.04 5.04 13.90
CA LYS A 563 2.69 3.66 13.60
C LYS A 563 2.41 2.95 14.92
N ASN A 564 1.45 2.04 14.94
CA ASN A 564 1.02 1.38 16.17
C ASN A 564 2.12 0.48 16.76
N ALA A 565 1.94 0.18 18.06
CA ALA A 565 2.57 -0.98 18.68
C ALA A 565 1.99 -2.28 18.11
N GLY A 566 2.68 -3.40 18.29
CA GLY A 566 2.19 -4.70 17.85
C GLY A 566 3.11 -5.84 18.25
N TYR A 567 2.85 -7.02 17.66
CA TYR A 567 3.53 -8.26 18.00
C TYR A 567 4.05 -8.97 16.74
N SER A 568 5.28 -9.48 16.83
CA SER A 568 5.89 -10.36 15.84
C SER A 568 5.27 -11.75 15.99
N THR A 569 4.54 -12.24 14.98
CA THR A 569 3.73 -13.47 15.07
C THR A 569 4.55 -14.77 15.00
N VAL A 570 5.74 -14.73 14.39
CA VAL A 570 6.59 -15.91 14.15
C VAL A 570 7.78 -15.89 15.12
N VAL A 571 7.55 -16.17 16.41
CA VAL A 571 8.60 -16.13 17.44
C VAL A 571 8.66 -17.39 18.29
N ASN A 572 9.90 -17.84 18.56
CA ASN A 572 10.19 -18.97 19.45
C ASN A 572 10.21 -18.56 20.93
N GLN A 573 10.22 -17.24 21.23
CA GLN A 573 10.11 -16.68 22.57
C GLN A 573 9.10 -15.53 22.55
N VAL A 574 7.89 -15.79 23.05
CA VAL A 574 6.77 -14.81 22.94
C VAL A 574 6.98 -13.58 23.83
N SER A 575 7.83 -13.68 24.85
CA SER A 575 8.35 -12.54 25.63
C SER A 575 9.26 -11.57 24.85
N GLN A 576 9.57 -11.89 23.59
CA GLN A 576 10.29 -11.02 22.66
C GLN A 576 9.45 -10.63 21.42
N ALA A 577 8.14 -10.89 21.46
CA ALA A 577 7.23 -10.64 20.34
C ALA A 577 6.97 -9.15 20.12
N ASP A 578 6.78 -8.40 21.20
CA ASP A 578 6.25 -7.04 21.14
C ASP A 578 7.27 -5.99 20.68
N PHE A 579 6.74 -5.01 19.97
CA PHE A 579 7.45 -3.81 19.55
C PHE A 579 6.63 -2.56 19.89
N LYS A 580 7.33 -1.53 20.35
CA LYS A 580 6.76 -0.24 20.75
C LYS A 580 6.12 0.50 19.57
N PRO A 581 5.19 1.43 19.83
CA PRO A 581 4.70 2.32 18.79
C PRO A 581 5.83 3.23 18.30
N GLU A 582 5.80 3.50 17.00
CA GLU A 582 6.74 4.41 16.33
C GLU A 582 6.11 5.80 16.29
N ILE A 583 6.83 6.85 16.67
CA ILE A 583 6.30 8.22 16.71
C ILE A 583 7.25 9.17 15.97
N ASN A 584 6.74 9.85 14.95
CA ASN A 584 7.51 10.79 14.14
C ASN A 584 7.03 12.25 14.32
N ASP A 585 7.97 13.17 14.55
CA ASP A 585 7.75 14.62 14.59
C ASP A 585 8.42 15.25 13.37
N THR A 586 7.62 15.88 12.49
CA THR A 586 8.07 16.42 11.20
C THR A 586 7.87 17.91 11.09
N ILE A 587 8.89 18.60 10.59
CA ILE A 587 8.88 19.98 10.11
C ILE A 587 8.94 19.93 8.57
N GLU A 588 8.00 20.60 7.89
CA GLU A 588 7.97 20.71 6.42
C GLU A 588 7.79 22.19 6.03
N ALA A 589 8.55 22.67 5.05
CA ALA A 589 8.38 24.01 4.49
C ALA A 589 8.62 24.00 2.99
N GLY A 590 7.87 24.80 2.23
CA GLY A 590 7.97 24.79 0.78
C GLY A 590 7.22 25.91 0.08
N ILE A 591 7.33 25.91 -1.25
CA ILE A 591 6.65 26.82 -2.15
C ILE A 591 5.93 26.05 -3.26
N LYS A 592 4.83 26.62 -3.76
CA LYS A 592 4.16 26.20 -5.01
C LYS A 592 3.99 27.39 -5.92
N SER A 593 4.25 27.23 -7.21
CA SER A 593 4.17 28.30 -8.21
C SER A 593 3.62 27.83 -9.57
N GLU A 594 2.80 28.66 -10.21
CA GLU A 594 2.21 28.45 -11.54
C GLU A 594 2.25 29.73 -12.38
N TYR A 595 3.23 29.86 -13.26
CA TYR A 595 3.45 31.06 -14.06
C TYR A 595 2.84 30.95 -15.47
N LEU A 596 2.78 32.10 -16.17
CA LEU A 596 2.48 32.18 -17.61
C LEU A 596 1.21 31.42 -18.03
N LYS A 597 0.10 31.63 -17.31
CA LYS A 597 -1.19 30.94 -17.52
C LYS A 597 -1.06 29.39 -17.46
N ARG A 598 -0.20 28.88 -16.57
CA ARG A 598 0.08 27.44 -16.34
C ARG A 598 0.82 26.73 -17.46
N THR A 599 1.67 27.48 -18.17
CA THR A 599 2.68 26.92 -19.08
C THR A 599 4.01 26.62 -18.38
N LEU A 600 4.23 27.14 -17.16
CA LEU A 600 5.34 26.78 -16.28
C LEU A 600 4.80 26.58 -14.86
N GLY A 601 5.21 25.51 -14.20
CA GLY A 601 4.95 25.29 -12.77
C GLY A 601 6.19 24.77 -12.06
N LEU A 602 6.36 25.16 -10.79
CA LEU A 602 7.46 24.74 -9.93
C LEU A 602 6.98 24.66 -8.47
N ASN A 603 7.10 23.48 -7.87
CA ASN A 603 6.98 23.23 -6.45
C ASN A 603 8.36 22.85 -5.89
N LEU A 604 8.67 23.32 -4.69
CA LEU A 604 9.90 22.98 -3.96
C LEU A 604 9.57 22.83 -2.47
N THR A 605 9.95 21.72 -1.86
CA THR A 605 9.78 21.44 -0.44
C THR A 605 11.10 21.00 0.20
N TYR A 606 11.33 21.41 1.44
CA TYR A 606 12.29 20.82 2.36
C TYR A 606 11.57 20.22 3.58
N PHE A 607 12.06 19.10 4.09
CA PHE A 607 11.52 18.45 5.28
C PHE A 607 12.61 17.91 6.20
N TYR A 608 12.28 17.85 7.50
CA TYR A 608 13.07 17.25 8.56
C TYR A 608 12.14 16.48 9.52
N THR A 609 12.46 15.23 9.81
CA THR A 609 11.69 14.33 10.67
C THR A 609 12.61 13.69 11.70
N GLU A 610 12.29 13.81 13.00
CA GLU A 610 12.82 12.92 14.03
C GLU A 610 11.78 11.84 14.36
N THR A 611 12.19 10.57 14.30
CA THR A 611 11.37 9.42 14.69
C THR A 611 11.96 8.73 15.90
N LYS A 612 11.11 8.43 16.89
CA LYS A 612 11.44 7.68 18.11
C LYS A 612 10.90 6.26 18.00
N ASP A 613 11.67 5.31 18.53
CA ASP A 613 11.36 3.88 18.50
C ASP A 613 11.02 3.35 17.07
N PHE A 614 11.76 3.81 16.05
CA PHE A 614 11.56 3.49 14.63
C PHE A 614 11.67 1.98 14.37
N GLN A 615 10.64 1.38 13.76
CA GLN A 615 10.56 -0.08 13.69
C GLN A 615 11.40 -0.66 12.53
N VAL A 616 12.26 -1.61 12.86
CA VAL A 616 13.17 -2.32 11.95
C VAL A 616 12.85 -3.81 11.96
N VAL A 617 12.44 -4.34 10.81
CA VAL A 617 12.40 -5.80 10.58
C VAL A 617 13.81 -6.36 10.62
N ARG A 618 14.04 -7.33 11.51
CA ARG A 618 15.22 -8.19 11.56
C ARG A 618 14.78 -9.61 11.22
N ALA A 619 15.06 -10.05 10.00
CA ALA A 619 14.91 -11.46 9.64
C ALA A 619 15.94 -12.32 10.41
N ILE A 620 15.48 -13.47 10.88
CA ILE A 620 16.26 -14.54 11.52
C ILE A 620 16.42 -15.70 10.53
N SER A 621 15.39 -15.95 9.71
CA SER A 621 15.42 -16.77 8.51
C SER A 621 14.38 -16.28 7.50
N ILE A 622 14.27 -16.92 6.33
CA ILE A 622 13.35 -16.54 5.24
C ILE A 622 11.88 -16.51 5.71
N ALA A 623 11.49 -17.48 6.55
CA ALA A 623 10.13 -17.58 7.10
C ALA A 623 9.94 -16.90 8.48
N GLN A 624 11.01 -16.38 9.11
CA GLN A 624 10.97 -15.88 10.49
C GLN A 624 11.66 -14.51 10.65
N SER A 625 10.91 -13.51 11.12
CA SER A 625 11.42 -12.17 11.41
C SER A 625 10.84 -11.59 12.71
N VAL A 626 11.64 -10.80 13.41
CA VAL A 626 11.22 -9.99 14.56
C VAL A 626 11.31 -8.50 14.23
N ASN A 627 10.42 -7.70 14.82
CA ASN A 627 10.53 -6.24 14.76
C ASN A 627 11.32 -5.72 15.97
N LEU A 628 12.26 -4.82 15.71
CA LEU A 628 13.07 -4.10 16.69
C LEU A 628 12.72 -2.61 16.65
N ASN A 629 12.88 -1.89 17.76
CA ASN A 629 12.74 -0.43 17.79
C ASN A 629 14.14 0.22 17.85
N ALA A 630 14.51 0.97 16.82
CA ALA A 630 15.66 1.88 16.84
C ALA A 630 15.28 3.16 17.61
N GLU A 631 15.97 3.46 18.71
CA GLU A 631 15.48 4.45 19.66
C GLU A 631 15.40 5.88 19.10
N ARG A 632 16.28 6.25 18.15
CA ARG A 632 16.16 7.51 17.40
C ARG A 632 16.66 7.40 15.96
N VAL A 633 15.84 7.85 15.02
CA VAL A 633 16.15 8.04 13.60
C VAL A 633 15.88 9.49 13.19
N THR A 634 16.75 10.07 12.38
CA THR A 634 16.52 11.37 11.71
C THR A 634 16.41 11.12 10.23
N VAL A 635 15.38 11.66 9.58
CA VAL A 635 15.27 11.71 8.11
C VAL A 635 15.07 13.13 7.66
N ARG A 636 15.85 13.57 6.68
CA ARG A 636 15.80 14.92 6.10
C ARG A 636 15.93 14.87 4.58
N GLY A 637 15.34 15.84 3.89
CA GLY A 637 15.35 15.83 2.45
C GLY A 637 14.73 17.04 1.77
N ALA A 638 14.79 17.02 0.45
CA ALA A 638 14.19 18.02 -0.42
C ALA A 638 13.45 17.34 -1.58
N GLU A 639 12.45 18.03 -2.12
CA GLU A 639 11.56 17.58 -3.20
C GLU A 639 11.35 18.73 -4.18
N ILE A 640 11.54 18.48 -5.47
CA ILE A 640 11.24 19.43 -6.54
C ILE A 640 10.34 18.76 -7.58
N GLU A 641 9.25 19.45 -7.94
CA GLU A 641 8.36 19.06 -9.04
C GLU A 641 8.18 20.26 -9.95
N ALA A 642 8.56 20.12 -11.22
CA ALA A 642 8.47 21.16 -12.22
C ALA A 642 7.84 20.64 -13.51
N TYR A 643 7.09 21.50 -14.20
CA TYR A 643 6.57 21.18 -15.53
C TYR A 643 6.63 22.41 -16.43
N ALA A 644 6.85 22.18 -17.73
CA ALA A 644 6.78 23.23 -18.76
C ALA A 644 5.93 22.78 -19.94
N LYS A 645 5.23 23.70 -20.57
CA LYS A 645 4.39 23.49 -21.76
C LYS A 645 4.75 24.54 -22.81
N PRO A 646 5.96 24.48 -23.40
CA PRO A 646 6.52 25.55 -24.23
C PRO A 646 5.70 25.81 -25.50
N TRP A 647 5.12 24.75 -26.08
CA TRP A 647 4.18 24.82 -27.20
C TRP A 647 2.99 23.90 -26.92
N LYS A 648 1.83 24.14 -27.55
CA LYS A 648 0.60 23.36 -27.31
C LYS A 648 0.79 21.83 -27.34
N PRO A 649 1.59 21.25 -28.26
CA PRO A 649 1.78 19.80 -28.30
C PRO A 649 2.75 19.24 -27.25
N ILE A 650 3.66 20.07 -26.70
CA ILE A 650 4.78 19.59 -25.88
C ILE A 650 4.53 19.87 -24.40
N ARG A 651 4.67 18.82 -23.58
CA ARG A 651 4.76 18.88 -22.12
C ARG A 651 6.10 18.28 -21.69
N LEU A 652 6.89 19.08 -20.97
CA LEU A 652 8.06 18.64 -20.23
C LEU A 652 7.67 18.47 -18.76
N GLY A 653 8.19 17.43 -18.12
CA GLY A 653 8.09 17.23 -16.68
C GLY A 653 9.42 16.86 -16.06
N PHE A 654 9.64 17.31 -14.84
CA PHE A 654 10.79 17.00 -14.01
C PHE A 654 10.34 16.83 -12.56
N SER A 655 10.79 15.76 -11.93
CA SER A 655 10.50 15.40 -10.55
C SER A 655 11.77 14.85 -9.94
N ALA A 656 12.17 15.32 -8.76
CA ALA A 656 13.32 14.78 -8.06
C ALA A 656 13.20 14.86 -6.53
N GLY A 657 13.54 13.75 -5.87
CA GLY A 657 13.73 13.64 -4.44
C GLY A 657 15.21 13.54 -4.06
N TYR A 658 15.57 14.13 -2.92
CA TYR A 658 16.77 13.79 -2.16
C TYR A 658 16.35 13.45 -0.74
N THR A 659 16.71 12.26 -0.25
CA THR A 659 16.44 11.85 1.14
C THR A 659 17.70 11.27 1.80
N GLU A 660 17.91 11.65 3.05
CA GLU A 660 18.94 11.11 3.93
C GLU A 660 18.34 10.73 5.28
N GLY A 661 18.19 9.43 5.53
CA GLY A 661 17.87 8.87 6.85
C GLY A 661 19.11 8.33 7.55
N ILE A 662 19.25 8.59 8.84
CA ILE A 662 20.37 8.18 9.70
C ILE A 662 19.82 7.60 11.01
N PHE A 663 20.38 6.47 11.45
CA PHE A 663 20.20 5.96 12.81
C PHE A 663 21.03 6.83 13.77
N ASN A 664 20.38 7.63 14.62
CA ASN A 664 21.05 8.42 15.67
C ASN A 664 21.22 7.62 16.97
N LYS A 665 20.36 6.62 17.18
CA LYS A 665 20.55 5.56 18.15
C LYS A 665 19.83 4.29 17.67
N PHE A 666 20.56 3.19 17.48
CA PHE A 666 20.03 1.87 17.21
C PHE A 666 21.00 0.76 17.63
N TYR A 667 20.65 0.06 18.72
CA TYR A 667 21.29 -1.21 19.10
C TYR A 667 20.44 -2.41 18.68
N ASP A 668 21.01 -3.31 17.88
CA ASP A 668 20.37 -4.53 17.40
C ASP A 668 20.63 -5.70 18.36
N ARG A 669 19.64 -5.97 19.21
CA ARG A 669 19.65 -7.06 20.22
C ARG A 669 19.71 -8.48 19.66
N VAL A 670 19.59 -8.68 18.35
CA VAL A 670 19.68 -10.02 17.69
C VAL A 670 21.08 -10.25 17.13
N LEU A 671 21.78 -9.17 16.74
CA LEU A 671 23.14 -9.21 16.22
C LEU A 671 24.21 -8.83 17.26
N ASP A 672 23.82 -8.45 18.48
CA ASP A 672 24.68 -7.87 19.53
C ASP A 672 25.55 -6.74 18.97
N LYS A 673 24.89 -5.74 18.38
CA LYS A 673 25.59 -4.75 17.54
C LYS A 673 24.93 -3.38 17.47
N ASP A 674 25.78 -2.37 17.59
CA ASP A 674 25.49 -0.95 17.38
C ASP A 674 25.47 -0.58 15.88
N PHE A 675 24.49 0.25 15.49
CA PHE A 675 24.32 0.80 14.14
C PHE A 675 24.23 2.34 14.11
N ASP A 676 24.78 3.02 15.11
CA ASP A 676 24.76 4.48 15.18
C ASP A 676 25.57 5.12 14.04
N GLY A 677 25.05 6.25 13.52
CA GLY A 677 25.61 6.95 12.37
C GLY A 677 25.45 6.22 11.03
N LYS A 678 24.87 5.01 10.99
CA LYS A 678 24.54 4.31 9.74
C LYS A 678 23.33 4.94 9.06
N ARG A 679 23.28 4.83 7.74
CA ARG A 679 22.11 5.24 6.96
C ARG A 679 20.98 4.23 7.14
N VAL A 680 19.76 4.74 7.23
CA VAL A 680 18.55 3.92 7.19
C VAL A 680 18.45 3.24 5.82
N HIS A 681 18.06 1.97 5.84
CA HIS A 681 17.98 1.10 4.67
C HIS A 681 16.64 1.27 3.93
N PHE A 682 16.59 0.84 2.67
CA PHE A 682 15.53 1.09 1.69
C PHE A 682 15.25 2.58 1.36
N ILE A 683 16.15 3.48 1.73
CA ILE A 683 16.12 4.88 1.29
C ILE A 683 17.10 5.04 0.11
N PRO A 684 16.62 5.37 -1.12
CA PRO A 684 17.50 5.82 -2.18
C PRO A 684 18.01 7.23 -1.85
N LYS A 685 19.32 7.48 -2.03
CA LYS A 685 19.90 8.81 -1.74
C LYS A 685 19.26 9.93 -2.59
N TYR A 686 18.81 9.59 -3.79
CA TYR A 686 18.01 10.45 -4.65
C TYR A 686 17.15 9.59 -5.58
N ASP A 687 16.08 10.18 -6.07
CA ASP A 687 15.22 9.67 -7.14
C ASP A 687 14.95 10.82 -8.11
N ILE A 688 14.95 10.55 -9.41
CA ILE A 688 14.75 11.55 -10.46
C ILE A 688 13.91 10.93 -11.57
N VAL A 689 12.87 11.64 -11.99
CA VAL A 689 12.00 11.30 -13.12
C VAL A 689 11.90 12.53 -14.02
N SER A 690 12.26 12.39 -15.29
CA SER A 690 12.05 13.42 -16.30
C SER A 690 11.36 12.86 -17.52
N TYR A 691 10.49 13.66 -18.15
CA TYR A 691 9.79 13.23 -19.36
C TYR A 691 9.62 14.35 -20.39
N LEU A 692 9.73 13.93 -21.66
CA LEU A 692 9.27 14.66 -22.83
C LEU A 692 8.02 13.97 -23.34
N GLN A 693 6.92 14.72 -23.44
CA GLN A 693 5.66 14.24 -24.01
C GLN A 693 5.20 15.16 -25.14
N PHE A 694 4.79 14.55 -26.25
CA PHE A 694 4.22 15.19 -27.42
C PHE A 694 2.83 14.61 -27.68
N ARG A 695 1.81 15.47 -27.78
CA ARG A 695 0.43 15.10 -28.16
C ARG A 695 -0.05 16.06 -29.24
N SER A 696 -0.30 15.54 -30.44
CA SER A 696 -0.73 16.32 -31.59
C SER A 696 -2.25 16.46 -31.67
N ASN A 697 -2.73 17.56 -32.26
CA ASN A 697 -4.16 17.77 -32.55
C ASN A 697 -4.73 16.72 -33.54
N TRP A 698 -3.88 16.03 -34.30
CA TRP A 698 -4.24 14.97 -35.24
C TRP A 698 -3.88 13.56 -34.70
N GLY A 699 -3.95 13.38 -33.38
CA GLY A 699 -3.94 12.07 -32.73
C GLY A 699 -2.56 11.47 -32.40
N LEU A 700 -1.45 11.92 -32.99
CA LEU A 700 -0.13 11.36 -32.61
C LEU A 700 0.23 11.64 -31.14
N PHE A 701 0.56 10.58 -30.42
CA PHE A 701 1.11 10.61 -29.06
C PHE A 701 2.53 10.05 -29.05
N PHE A 702 3.43 10.70 -28.31
CA PHE A 702 4.74 10.19 -27.95
C PHE A 702 5.13 10.62 -26.53
N ARG A 703 5.72 9.71 -25.75
CA ARG A 703 6.32 9.98 -24.45
C ARG A 703 7.66 9.26 -24.36
N TRP A 704 8.71 10.03 -24.06
CA TRP A 704 10.00 9.54 -23.62
C TRP A 704 10.18 9.92 -22.15
N GLU A 705 10.57 8.95 -21.34
CA GLU A 705 10.75 9.11 -19.90
C GLU A 705 12.09 8.52 -19.47
N PHE A 706 12.82 9.28 -18.66
CA PHE A 706 14.10 8.90 -18.09
C PHE A 706 13.98 8.91 -16.57
N GLN A 707 14.41 7.82 -15.94
CA GLN A 707 14.40 7.63 -14.49
C GLN A 707 15.83 7.39 -14.01
N ALA A 708 16.22 7.98 -12.88
CA ALA A 708 17.50 7.71 -12.23
C ALA A 708 17.30 7.51 -10.72
N VAL A 709 17.77 6.38 -10.21
CA VAL A 709 17.69 6.04 -8.78
C VAL A 709 19.11 5.98 -8.21
N GLY A 710 19.31 6.68 -7.10
CA GLY A 710 20.59 6.78 -6.40
C GLY A 710 20.95 5.51 -5.63
N LYS A 711 22.11 5.53 -4.98
CA LYS A 711 22.55 4.42 -4.13
C LYS A 711 21.54 4.22 -3.00
N MET A 712 21.06 2.99 -2.83
CA MET A 712 20.15 2.55 -1.77
C MET A 712 20.81 1.41 -1.00
N PHE A 713 20.88 1.52 0.33
CA PHE A 713 21.34 0.42 1.20
C PHE A 713 20.17 -0.49 1.55
N PHE A 714 20.41 -1.79 1.69
CA PHE A 714 19.37 -2.77 2.05
C PHE A 714 19.47 -3.31 3.48
N ALA A 715 20.68 -3.32 4.05
CA ALA A 715 20.93 -3.74 5.43
C ALA A 715 21.35 -2.56 6.32
N ALA A 716 21.00 -2.62 7.61
CA ALA A 716 21.30 -1.57 8.60
C ALA A 716 22.82 -1.37 8.82
N ASP A 717 23.64 -2.40 8.58
CA ASP A 717 25.10 -2.31 8.66
C ASP A 717 25.75 -1.51 7.51
N ASN A 718 24.97 -1.23 6.45
CA ASN A 718 25.33 -0.57 5.20
C ASN A 718 26.38 -1.30 4.33
N THR A 719 26.60 -2.62 4.53
CA THR A 719 27.47 -3.40 3.63
C THR A 719 26.77 -3.79 2.32
N ILE A 720 25.46 -4.00 2.37
CA ILE A 720 24.63 -4.46 1.24
C ILE A 720 23.84 -3.28 0.63
N TYR A 721 23.92 -3.13 -0.69
CA TYR A 721 23.33 -2.00 -1.42
C TYR A 721 23.03 -2.29 -2.90
N SER A 722 22.06 -1.57 -3.45
CA SER A 722 21.91 -1.38 -4.90
C SER A 722 22.81 -0.23 -5.37
N SER A 723 23.55 -0.44 -6.45
CA SER A 723 24.31 0.64 -7.11
C SER A 723 23.35 1.59 -7.84
N PRO A 724 23.70 2.88 -8.01
CA PRO A 724 22.88 3.80 -8.79
C PRO A 724 22.57 3.23 -10.19
N TYR A 725 21.33 3.39 -10.64
CA TYR A 725 20.88 2.89 -11.93
C TYR A 725 19.96 3.89 -12.63
N THR A 726 19.85 3.74 -13.95
CA THR A 726 18.99 4.53 -14.81
C THR A 726 18.09 3.61 -15.62
N VAL A 727 16.85 4.02 -15.82
CA VAL A 727 15.84 3.31 -16.62
C VAL A 727 15.30 4.29 -17.67
N THR A 728 14.89 3.78 -18.83
CA THR A 728 14.29 4.59 -19.88
C THR A 728 13.06 3.88 -20.40
N ASN A 729 11.94 4.62 -20.43
CA ASN A 729 10.65 4.13 -20.91
C ASN A 729 10.22 4.94 -22.13
N LEU A 730 9.56 4.27 -23.06
CA LEU A 730 9.09 4.82 -24.33
C LEU A 730 7.64 4.41 -24.56
N LYS A 731 6.79 5.33 -24.99
CA LYS A 731 5.42 5.07 -25.44
C LYS A 731 5.11 5.91 -26.66
N ALA A 732 4.54 5.32 -27.70
CA ALA A 732 4.14 6.01 -28.93
C ALA A 732 2.79 5.47 -29.41
N GLY A 733 1.96 6.28 -30.03
CA GLY A 733 0.63 5.83 -30.45
C GLY A 733 -0.20 6.85 -31.22
N TYR A 734 -1.44 6.46 -31.49
CA TYR A 734 -2.46 7.25 -32.15
C TYR A 734 -3.74 7.32 -31.30
N GLU A 735 -4.26 8.51 -31.12
CA GLU A 735 -5.42 8.86 -30.30
C GLU A 735 -6.57 9.33 -31.20
N GLY A 736 -7.44 8.39 -31.59
CA GLY A 736 -8.76 8.72 -32.13
C GLY A 736 -9.81 8.85 -31.02
N ASP A 737 -11.00 9.34 -31.39
CA ASP A 737 -12.13 9.52 -30.48
C ASP A 737 -12.56 8.20 -29.84
N THR A 738 -13.01 7.24 -30.66
CA THR A 738 -13.45 5.90 -30.21
C THR A 738 -12.30 4.95 -29.91
N ILE A 739 -11.26 4.92 -30.76
CA ILE A 739 -10.13 3.98 -30.62
C ILE A 739 -8.84 4.76 -30.40
N SER A 740 -8.01 4.31 -29.47
CA SER A 740 -6.63 4.79 -29.29
C SER A 740 -5.70 3.59 -29.17
N ALA A 741 -4.57 3.62 -29.87
CA ALA A 741 -3.65 2.48 -30.01
C ALA A 741 -2.21 2.91 -29.73
N TYR A 742 -1.48 2.18 -28.89
CA TYR A 742 -0.12 2.56 -28.44
C TYR A 742 0.81 1.36 -28.43
N ILE A 743 2.06 1.55 -28.87
CA ILE A 743 3.20 0.69 -28.54
C ILE A 743 3.96 1.26 -27.34
N TYR A 744 4.55 0.39 -26.52
CA TYR A 744 5.41 0.80 -25.41
C TYR A 744 6.63 -0.10 -25.26
N CYS A 745 7.69 0.44 -24.65
CA CYS A 745 8.84 -0.31 -24.18
C CYS A 745 9.34 0.31 -22.87
N ASN A 746 9.24 -0.43 -21.77
CA ASN A 746 9.76 -0.06 -20.46
C ASN A 746 11.14 -0.70 -20.27
N ASN A 747 12.05 -0.01 -19.59
CA ASN A 747 13.45 -0.44 -19.46
C ASN A 747 14.09 -0.77 -20.81
N ALA A 748 14.03 0.16 -21.77
CA ALA A 748 14.41 -0.04 -23.18
C ALA A 748 15.85 -0.53 -23.40
N TYR A 749 16.76 -0.22 -22.48
CA TYR A 749 18.17 -0.67 -22.48
C TYR A 749 18.41 -1.99 -21.72
N ASP A 750 17.35 -2.67 -21.27
CA ASP A 750 17.36 -3.89 -20.45
C ASP A 750 18.33 -3.81 -19.25
N LYS A 751 18.26 -2.70 -18.51
CA LYS A 751 19.12 -2.47 -17.35
C LYS A 751 18.80 -3.50 -16.28
N TYR A 752 19.81 -4.27 -15.86
CA TYR A 752 19.75 -5.11 -14.67
C TYR A 752 20.09 -4.28 -13.41
N TYR A 753 19.24 -4.37 -12.40
CA TYR A 753 19.35 -3.70 -11.10
C TYR A 753 18.55 -4.48 -10.03
N PHE A 754 18.71 -4.13 -8.75
CA PHE A 754 17.96 -4.72 -7.64
C PHE A 754 17.09 -3.67 -6.95
N THR A 755 15.85 -4.05 -6.61
CA THR A 755 14.84 -3.20 -5.94
C THR A 755 14.74 -3.46 -4.45
N SER A 756 14.89 -4.72 -4.02
CA SER A 756 14.81 -5.15 -2.62
C SER A 756 15.85 -6.25 -2.31
N TYR A 757 16.08 -6.51 -1.03
CA TYR A 757 16.94 -7.59 -0.52
C TYR A 757 16.46 -8.01 0.88
N ILE A 758 16.38 -9.33 1.11
CA ILE A 758 15.89 -9.90 2.35
C ILE A 758 17.07 -10.07 3.31
N ASP A 759 17.12 -9.27 4.38
CA ASP A 759 18.32 -9.21 5.25
C ASP A 759 18.64 -10.56 5.91
N GLY A 760 19.93 -10.85 6.12
CA GLY A 760 20.42 -12.12 6.66
C GLY A 760 20.32 -13.35 5.73
N THR A 761 19.56 -13.30 4.64
CA THR A 761 19.27 -14.50 3.80
C THR A 761 20.16 -14.65 2.56
N PHE A 762 20.79 -13.58 2.10
CA PHE A 762 21.48 -13.48 0.80
C PHE A 762 20.57 -13.53 -0.45
N GLN A 763 19.27 -13.18 -0.38
CA GLN A 763 18.40 -13.02 -1.58
C GLN A 763 18.04 -11.56 -1.89
N ALA A 764 17.94 -11.22 -3.18
CA ALA A 764 17.50 -9.91 -3.69
C ALA A 764 16.43 -10.03 -4.79
N VAL A 765 15.54 -9.03 -4.88
CA VAL A 765 14.56 -8.91 -5.96
C VAL A 765 15.20 -8.20 -7.16
N PRO A 766 15.28 -8.84 -8.33
CA PRO A 766 15.73 -8.19 -9.55
C PRO A 766 14.64 -7.27 -10.10
N GLY A 767 15.05 -6.08 -10.56
CA GLY A 767 14.18 -5.18 -11.31
C GLY A 767 13.67 -5.82 -12.60
N ALA A 768 12.50 -5.37 -13.06
CA ALA A 768 11.87 -5.91 -14.26
C ALA A 768 12.81 -5.80 -15.49
N PRO A 769 12.88 -6.83 -16.36
CA PRO A 769 13.58 -6.75 -17.63
C PRO A 769 12.93 -5.72 -18.55
N ARG A 770 13.54 -5.51 -19.71
CA ARG A 770 12.89 -4.85 -20.83
C ARG A 770 11.55 -5.51 -21.14
N THR A 771 10.46 -4.77 -20.91
CA THR A 771 9.11 -5.19 -21.29
C THR A 771 8.61 -4.31 -22.42
N TYR A 772 7.88 -4.90 -23.37
CA TYR A 772 7.31 -4.18 -24.49
C TYR A 772 6.00 -4.82 -24.92
N GLY A 773 5.11 -4.00 -25.47
CA GLY A 773 3.77 -4.43 -25.81
C GLY A 773 2.98 -3.38 -26.58
N PHE A 774 1.71 -3.71 -26.78
CA PHE A 774 0.75 -2.96 -27.58
C PHE A 774 -0.58 -2.88 -26.82
N ILE A 775 -1.13 -1.66 -26.74
CA ILE A 775 -2.35 -1.32 -25.99
C ILE A 775 -3.40 -0.80 -26.97
N ILE A 776 -4.58 -1.41 -26.98
CA ILE A 776 -5.80 -0.85 -27.60
C ILE A 776 -6.72 -0.37 -26.49
N ASN A 777 -7.15 0.89 -26.58
CA ASN A 777 -8.27 1.44 -25.81
C ASN A 777 -9.45 1.67 -26.76
N TYR A 778 -10.59 1.03 -26.48
CA TYR A 778 -11.89 1.31 -27.09
C TYR A 778 -12.74 2.09 -26.08
N LYS A 779 -13.23 3.27 -26.45
CA LYS A 779 -14.06 4.15 -25.62
C LYS A 779 -15.53 4.02 -26.02
N ILE A 780 -16.42 4.08 -25.02
CA ILE A 780 -17.89 4.01 -25.15
C ILE A 780 -18.47 5.30 -24.58
#